data_AF-A0A1W9R2F0-F1
#
_entry.id   AF-A0A1W9R2F0-F1
#
_cell.length_a   1.000
_cell.length_b   1.000
_cell.length_c   1.000
_cell.angle_alpha   90.00
_cell.angle_beta   90.00
_cell.angle_gamma   90.00
#
_symmetry.space_group_name_H-M   'P 1'
#
loop_
_entity.id
_entity.type
_entity.pdbx_description
1 polymer ?
#
loop_
_entity_poly.entity_id
_entity_poly.type
_entity_poly.pdbx_seq_one_letter_code
_entity_poly.pdbx_strand_id
1 'polypeptide(L)'
;MKTMKNHQFHKILQDDNNQQLDGRKIFPGPLIMFLLFLLVLNPAYTQTAGKWRGFNDTDWNNSTNWDDGSVPDNTIDVVVPSGCTNYPYILKMLVVGSGYVAGDIYRCKSLEIQSGANIMSQESLWVNGTMTVAGLYLYDNQWLSGTHIINSGGSMAITSSGSVFIGQYLGIPSIQKQDLIVNSGGTLSNAGYFTVNDCLIVNSGATFTMTGNYAAIMGWEGDYNSTCPASFYVASGAAGGVSGGEFFVQGKEKTGYHAVNILEPTFDFTGTSKFTFFVEPDQASPYPDFSVNTTSGVEFRDVEVNNQGALTTFFGTMKVNNDFTVEVPSSMTLASGATLNIANDMVLKTNIIPQYAYYATLIDLGQLTVGGDAQLQWSIQGKLWHLVSSPVNNETSSLFNGMFLQEFSETTNQWTDITSINQPLNVMEGYAAWFDNDWWSGIYFTGDFNTGTVGSNNNLTKNNQGWNLVGNPYPSSIDWEATSGWTKTNLNTAIYLENNGNWATYNGGVGTNGGSRYIAPCHGFFVQANAHPATLIMTNDVRVHNKAAYFKNELSDYLRLRVVAINGYNDGPSDELVIRIHPDATEGFDGKFDAHKLFAPNQEIPQVYCSGHDLAINALPEIMPVMINFRPNQTGGYKIQIDDCDGFANVYLTDNFTGAQCDLIPGPYFFDADISDPEDRFILEFKAAGIIYPNGPGHKNPIKILSQGSQVNIILTDEALGYGGDENLLVRVCDILGRDVAIEAFPPQKNSSITINSKGVYIITAEYKQDKITVKTQIF
;
A
#
# COMPACT_ATOMS: atom_id res chain seq x y z
N MET A 1 10.81 0.40 35.93
CA MET A 1 11.64 0.19 37.15
C MET A 1 13.12 0.21 36.76
N LYS A 2 14.04 0.61 37.66
CA LYS A 2 15.52 0.45 37.56
C LYS A 2 16.22 1.15 36.37
N THR A 3 17.28 1.97 36.51
CA THR A 3 17.93 2.55 37.71
C THR A 3 18.63 3.90 37.38
N MET A 4 19.06 4.64 38.40
CA MET A 4 19.77 5.95 38.37
C MET A 4 21.10 5.91 37.57
N LYS A 5 21.66 6.98 36.96
CA LYS A 5 21.77 8.45 37.22
C LYS A 5 22.86 8.84 38.25
N ASN A 6 23.62 9.93 37.96
CA ASN A 6 24.57 10.67 38.85
C ASN A 6 25.91 9.95 39.22
N HIS A 7 27.02 10.53 39.75
CA HIS A 7 27.66 11.88 39.98
C HIS A 7 29.09 11.64 40.61
N GLN A 8 30.09 12.53 40.78
CA GLN A 8 30.51 13.88 40.28
C GLN A 8 31.95 14.26 40.78
N PHE A 9 32.58 15.28 40.18
CA PHE A 9 33.45 16.35 40.78
C PHE A 9 34.92 16.12 41.27
N HIS A 10 35.77 17.13 40.95
CA HIS A 10 36.83 17.76 41.81
C HIS A 10 38.12 16.96 42.18
N LYS A 11 39.31 17.54 42.52
CA LYS A 11 39.82 18.94 42.52
C LYS A 11 41.39 18.99 42.53
N ILE A 12 41.96 20.09 42.01
CA ILE A 12 43.17 20.84 42.44
C ILE A 12 44.45 20.09 42.91
N LEU A 13 45.59 20.47 42.31
CA LEU A 13 46.74 21.05 43.05
C LEU A 13 47.50 22.05 42.15
N GLN A 14 48.17 23.03 42.77
CA GLN A 14 49.05 24.03 42.14
C GLN A 14 50.51 23.72 42.50
N ASP A 15 51.47 24.28 41.75
CA ASP A 15 52.46 25.19 42.37
C ASP A 15 53.22 26.02 41.32
N ASP A 16 53.71 27.18 41.75
CA ASP A 16 54.47 28.14 40.93
C ASP A 16 55.97 27.78 40.83
N ASN A 17 56.68 28.30 39.81
CA ASN A 17 57.67 29.38 40.02
C ASN A 17 58.38 29.85 38.74
N ASN A 18 58.72 31.14 38.71
CA ASN A 18 59.66 31.73 37.75
C ASN A 18 61.11 31.40 38.14
N GLN A 19 62.00 31.27 37.14
CA GLN A 19 63.34 31.89 37.19
C GLN A 19 63.72 32.46 35.82
N GLN A 20 64.77 33.29 35.80
CA GLN A 20 65.05 34.34 34.81
C GLN A 20 66.57 34.37 34.50
N LEU A 21 67.02 35.28 33.62
CA LEU A 21 68.42 35.70 33.38
C LEU A 21 69.28 34.69 32.58
N ASP A 22 70.22 35.08 31.71
CA ASP A 22 70.56 36.37 31.07
C ASP A 22 71.42 36.05 29.80
N GLY A 23 71.63 37.00 28.89
CA GLY A 23 72.29 36.77 27.59
C GLY A 23 73.72 37.31 27.46
N ARG A 24 74.51 36.78 26.51
CA ARG A 24 75.73 37.43 25.99
C ARG A 24 75.91 37.22 24.47
N LYS A 25 76.30 38.30 23.77
CA LYS A 25 76.69 38.30 22.35
C LYS A 25 78.20 38.08 22.22
N ILE A 26 78.66 37.25 21.26
CA ILE A 26 79.87 37.47 20.45
C ILE A 26 79.60 36.92 19.02
N PHE A 27 80.02 37.66 17.99
CA PHE A 27 80.09 37.27 16.57
C PHE A 27 81.58 37.04 16.19
N PRO A 28 81.96 36.15 15.24
CA PRO A 28 81.64 36.33 13.81
C PRO A 28 81.36 35.04 12.99
N GLY A 29 81.02 35.22 11.70
CA GLY A 29 81.01 34.14 10.67
C GLY A 29 82.40 33.94 10.01
N PRO A 30 82.53 33.27 8.84
CA PRO A 30 81.49 32.82 7.88
C PRO A 30 81.04 31.37 8.13
N LEU A 31 79.92 30.84 7.60
CA LEU A 31 79.58 30.56 6.19
C LEU A 31 80.67 29.77 5.41
N ILE A 32 80.23 28.91 4.47
CA ILE A 32 81.09 28.07 3.58
C ILE A 32 81.71 26.81 4.24
N MET A 33 81.10 26.25 5.31
CA MET A 33 81.42 24.84 5.70
C MET A 33 80.25 23.98 6.19
N PHE A 34 78.99 24.43 6.06
CA PHE A 34 77.81 23.65 6.45
C PHE A 34 76.82 23.34 5.30
N LEU A 35 77.06 23.88 4.10
CA LEU A 35 76.21 23.64 2.92
C LEU A 35 76.58 22.37 2.13
N LEU A 36 77.68 21.69 2.51
CA LEU A 36 78.26 20.55 1.79
C LEU A 36 78.11 19.21 2.54
N PHE A 37 77.37 19.18 3.65
CA PHE A 37 77.11 17.97 4.44
C PHE A 37 75.62 17.68 4.67
N LEU A 38 74.74 18.39 3.95
CA LEU A 38 73.29 18.15 3.87
C LEU A 38 72.86 17.66 2.47
N LEU A 39 73.82 17.27 1.65
CA LEU A 39 73.64 16.75 0.29
C LEU A 39 74.09 15.28 0.21
N VAL A 40 73.66 14.50 1.22
CA VAL A 40 73.83 13.05 1.31
C VAL A 40 72.46 12.45 1.62
N LEU A 41 71.92 11.68 0.67
CA LEU A 41 70.75 10.82 0.84
C LEU A 41 69.46 11.51 1.31
N ASN A 42 69.00 12.50 0.55
CA ASN A 42 67.65 12.31 0.02
C ASN A 42 67.73 11.06 -0.88
N PRO A 43 66.97 9.97 -0.66
CA PRO A 43 66.77 9.00 -1.71
C PRO A 43 66.18 9.74 -2.91
N ALA A 44 66.68 9.47 -4.12
CA ALA A 44 66.13 10.08 -5.31
C ALA A 44 64.65 9.70 -5.38
N TYR A 45 63.74 10.67 -5.22
CA TYR A 45 62.33 10.39 -5.16
C TYR A 45 61.87 9.92 -6.54
N THR A 46 61.68 8.61 -6.69
CA THR A 46 61.27 7.98 -7.93
C THR A 46 59.80 8.28 -8.18
N GLN A 47 59.58 9.35 -8.95
CA GLN A 47 58.26 9.75 -9.41
C GLN A 47 57.56 8.58 -10.11
N THR A 48 56.33 8.31 -9.69
CA THR A 48 55.54 7.18 -10.19
C THR A 48 54.49 7.70 -11.16
N ALA A 49 54.66 7.46 -12.46
CA ALA A 49 53.67 7.81 -13.47
C ALA A 49 52.29 7.21 -13.13
N GLY A 50 51.22 7.99 -13.31
CA GLY A 50 49.86 7.57 -12.99
C GLY A 50 49.50 7.54 -11.50
N LYS A 51 50.40 7.90 -10.59
CA LYS A 51 50.10 7.96 -9.15
C LYS A 51 49.54 9.32 -8.76
N TRP A 52 48.31 9.34 -8.27
CA TRP A 52 47.68 10.55 -7.73
C TRP A 52 48.32 10.98 -6.41
N ARG A 53 48.37 12.30 -6.20
CA ARG A 53 48.79 12.96 -4.95
C ARG A 53 47.75 13.93 -4.42
N GLY A 54 47.12 14.70 -5.31
CA GLY A 54 46.10 15.70 -4.94
C GLY A 54 46.63 16.76 -3.98
N PHE A 55 47.86 17.24 -4.19
CA PHE A 55 48.47 18.24 -3.29
C PHE A 55 47.88 19.65 -3.44
N ASN A 56 47.30 19.97 -4.61
CA ASN A 56 46.86 21.34 -4.92
C ASN A 56 45.33 21.45 -4.92
N ASP A 57 44.65 20.56 -5.66
CA ASP A 57 43.20 20.56 -5.84
C ASP A 57 42.69 19.17 -6.28
N THR A 58 41.43 19.11 -6.73
CA THR A 58 40.72 17.90 -7.16
C THR A 58 40.74 17.66 -8.68
N ASP A 59 41.28 18.56 -9.51
CA ASP A 59 41.21 18.41 -10.97
C ASP A 59 42.26 17.40 -11.47
N TRP A 60 41.76 16.36 -12.14
CA TRP A 60 42.58 15.35 -12.81
C TRP A 60 43.51 15.96 -13.88
N ASN A 61 43.12 17.06 -14.52
CA ASN A 61 43.93 17.74 -15.54
C ASN A 61 45.00 18.68 -14.95
N ASN A 62 44.96 18.99 -13.65
CA ASN A 62 46.07 19.71 -13.03
C ASN A 62 47.26 18.75 -12.89
N SER A 63 48.23 18.87 -13.79
CA SER A 63 49.39 17.97 -13.86
C SER A 63 50.20 17.94 -12.55
N THR A 64 50.12 18.98 -11.72
CA THR A 64 50.80 19.05 -10.42
C THR A 64 50.16 18.21 -9.31
N ASN A 65 48.99 17.61 -9.55
CA ASN A 65 48.39 16.60 -8.66
C ASN A 65 48.94 15.19 -8.91
N TRP A 66 49.76 14.97 -9.94
CA TRP A 66 50.38 13.69 -10.28
C TRP A 66 51.84 13.62 -9.84
N ASP A 67 52.28 12.43 -9.40
CA ASP A 67 53.59 12.25 -8.76
C ASP A 67 54.79 12.49 -9.70
N ASP A 68 54.60 12.34 -11.02
CA ASP A 68 55.55 12.66 -12.10
C ASP A 68 55.27 14.00 -12.80
N GLY A 69 54.30 14.78 -12.30
CA GLY A 69 53.91 16.05 -12.88
C GLY A 69 53.19 15.95 -14.23
N SER A 70 52.76 14.75 -14.65
CA SER A 70 52.18 14.47 -15.97
C SER A 70 50.74 13.95 -15.85
N VAL A 71 49.82 14.47 -16.66
CA VAL A 71 48.44 13.95 -16.69
C VAL A 71 48.43 12.58 -17.40
N PRO A 72 47.82 11.52 -16.83
CA PRO A 72 47.76 10.21 -17.44
C PRO A 72 47.03 10.17 -18.79
N ASP A 73 47.42 9.23 -19.64
CA ASP A 73 46.70 8.89 -20.86
C ASP A 73 46.39 7.39 -20.95
N ASN A 74 45.85 6.95 -22.10
CA ASN A 74 45.40 5.57 -22.31
C ASN A 74 46.52 4.51 -22.32
N THR A 75 47.78 4.91 -22.13
CA THR A 75 48.94 4.02 -21.95
C THR A 75 49.37 3.88 -20.49
N ILE A 76 48.90 4.77 -19.60
CA ILE A 76 49.34 4.87 -18.20
C ILE A 76 48.35 4.16 -17.25
N ASP A 77 48.87 3.29 -16.40
CA ASP A 77 48.13 2.68 -15.30
C ASP A 77 48.03 3.66 -14.14
N VAL A 78 46.81 3.92 -13.64
CA VAL A 78 46.55 4.95 -12.61
C VAL A 78 46.27 4.32 -11.25
N VAL A 79 46.86 4.90 -10.20
CA VAL A 79 46.60 4.54 -8.80
C VAL A 79 46.20 5.80 -8.03
N VAL A 80 45.04 5.74 -7.38
CA VAL A 80 44.59 6.75 -6.40
C VAL A 80 44.77 6.16 -5.00
N PRO A 81 45.88 6.48 -4.30
CA PRO A 81 46.19 5.94 -2.99
C PRO A 81 45.39 6.64 -1.89
N SER A 82 45.26 5.99 -0.74
CA SER A 82 44.65 6.62 0.44
C SER A 82 45.60 7.61 1.14
N GLY A 83 45.01 8.55 1.88
CA GLY A 83 45.74 9.62 2.58
C GLY A 83 46.08 10.85 1.72
N CYS A 84 45.55 10.95 0.49
CA CYS A 84 45.62 12.18 -0.30
C CYS A 84 44.83 13.32 0.36
N THR A 85 45.31 14.57 0.21
CA THR A 85 44.66 15.77 0.76
C THR A 85 43.40 16.12 -0.03
N ASN A 86 43.50 16.05 -1.36
CA ASN A 86 42.39 16.18 -2.28
C ASN A 86 42.27 14.88 -3.09
N TYR A 87 41.05 14.46 -3.40
CA TYR A 87 40.77 13.31 -4.27
C TYR A 87 40.23 13.77 -5.63
N PRO A 88 40.34 12.98 -6.71
CA PRO A 88 39.88 13.39 -8.02
C PRO A 88 38.37 13.68 -8.05
N TYR A 89 37.99 14.85 -8.62
CA TYR A 89 36.61 15.17 -8.96
C TYR A 89 36.50 15.41 -10.46
N ILE A 90 35.77 14.52 -11.14
CA ILE A 90 35.71 14.47 -12.60
C ILE A 90 34.47 15.24 -13.08
N LEU A 91 34.72 16.33 -13.83
CA LEU A 91 33.69 17.27 -14.31
C LEU A 91 33.64 17.41 -15.84
N LYS A 92 34.20 16.45 -16.61
CA LYS A 92 34.13 16.38 -18.09
C LYS A 92 34.12 14.92 -18.57
N MET A 93 33.33 14.61 -19.59
CA MET A 93 33.01 13.25 -20.06
C MET A 93 34.21 12.37 -20.44
N LEU A 94 34.22 11.10 -19.98
CA LEU A 94 35.09 10.04 -20.50
C LEU A 94 34.40 8.62 -20.33
N VAL A 95 34.51 7.51 -21.12
CA VAL A 95 33.68 6.25 -20.90
C VAL A 95 34.38 4.87 -21.09
N VAL A 96 34.14 3.83 -20.25
CA VAL A 96 34.97 2.58 -20.20
C VAL A 96 35.04 1.78 -21.52
N GLY A 97 36.25 1.34 -21.87
CA GLY A 97 36.55 0.32 -22.89
C GLY A 97 36.92 0.85 -24.28
N SER A 98 36.85 -0.03 -25.28
CA SER A 98 37.44 0.21 -26.60
C SER A 98 36.56 1.03 -27.56
N GLY A 99 36.96 2.27 -27.82
CA GLY A 99 36.37 3.16 -28.83
C GLY A 99 37.12 4.50 -28.91
N TYR A 100 37.40 5.00 -30.11
CA TYR A 100 38.05 6.31 -30.28
C TYR A 100 37.00 7.42 -30.34
N VAL A 101 37.07 8.36 -29.39
CA VAL A 101 36.36 9.64 -29.43
C VAL A 101 37.41 10.76 -29.40
N ALA A 102 37.21 11.81 -30.19
CA ALA A 102 38.12 12.94 -30.29
C ALA A 102 37.71 14.06 -29.31
N GLY A 103 38.65 14.50 -28.47
CA GLY A 103 38.45 15.62 -27.54
C GLY A 103 39.52 15.68 -26.45
N ASP A 104 39.48 16.73 -25.63
CA ASP A 104 40.26 16.85 -24.39
C ASP A 104 39.65 15.95 -23.32
N ILE A 105 40.02 14.68 -23.40
CA ILE A 105 39.41 13.57 -22.69
C ILE A 105 40.42 13.02 -21.68
N TYR A 106 40.10 13.18 -20.39
CA TYR A 106 40.67 12.40 -19.29
C TYR A 106 40.65 10.89 -19.65
N ARG A 107 41.65 10.08 -19.31
CA ARG A 107 41.68 8.63 -19.63
C ARG A 107 42.84 7.90 -18.97
N CYS A 108 42.72 6.59 -18.76
CA CYS A 108 43.81 5.73 -18.30
C CYS A 108 43.79 4.33 -18.94
N LYS A 109 44.94 3.62 -18.88
CA LYS A 109 45.06 2.21 -19.27
C LYS A 109 44.32 1.29 -18.29
N SER A 110 44.55 1.51 -17.00
CA SER A 110 43.84 0.88 -15.88
C SER A 110 43.70 1.87 -14.73
N LEU A 111 42.83 1.57 -13.76
CA LEU A 111 42.60 2.41 -12.58
C LEU A 111 42.50 1.55 -11.31
N GLU A 112 43.24 1.93 -10.27
CA GLU A 112 43.12 1.37 -8.92
C GLU A 112 42.71 2.48 -7.94
N ILE A 113 41.52 2.37 -7.34
CA ILE A 113 41.09 3.22 -6.22
C ILE A 113 41.34 2.43 -4.93
N GLN A 114 42.34 2.82 -4.15
CA GLN A 114 42.76 2.06 -2.97
C GLN A 114 41.80 2.20 -1.78
N SER A 115 41.84 1.25 -0.84
CA SER A 115 41.01 1.32 0.37
C SER A 115 41.32 2.58 1.19
N GLY A 116 40.27 3.37 1.45
CA GLY A 116 40.35 4.70 2.06
C GLY A 116 40.59 5.87 1.08
N ALA A 117 40.66 5.60 -0.23
CA ALA A 117 40.62 6.60 -1.29
C ALA A 117 39.21 6.76 -1.85
N ASN A 118 38.96 7.84 -2.59
CA ASN A 118 37.73 8.01 -3.38
C ASN A 118 38.00 8.68 -4.73
N ILE A 119 37.02 8.57 -5.63
CA ILE A 119 36.82 9.41 -6.81
C ILE A 119 35.33 9.80 -6.83
N MET A 120 35.05 11.07 -7.12
CA MET A 120 33.70 11.57 -7.42
C MET A 120 33.64 11.99 -8.91
N SER A 121 32.47 11.87 -9.53
CA SER A 121 32.33 11.91 -10.99
C SER A 121 30.96 12.47 -11.41
N GLN A 122 30.87 13.75 -11.79
CA GLN A 122 29.67 14.27 -12.46
C GLN A 122 29.67 14.02 -13.96
N GLU A 123 30.73 13.39 -14.45
CA GLU A 123 30.93 13.01 -15.83
C GLU A 123 31.62 11.64 -15.87
N SER A 124 31.43 10.90 -16.95
CA SER A 124 31.67 9.45 -17.02
C SER A 124 33.16 9.06 -16.84
N LEU A 125 33.57 7.77 -16.72
CA LEU A 125 34.98 7.33 -16.57
C LEU A 125 35.52 6.42 -17.74
N TRP A 126 36.59 6.79 -18.48
CA TRP A 126 37.29 6.05 -19.57
C TRP A 126 38.51 5.30 -19.02
N VAL A 127 38.28 4.03 -18.68
CA VAL A 127 39.34 3.07 -18.38
C VAL A 127 39.42 2.10 -19.55
N ASN A 128 40.60 1.95 -20.17
CA ASN A 128 40.74 1.11 -21.36
C ASN A 128 40.73 -0.40 -21.05
N GLY A 129 41.16 -0.80 -19.85
CA GLY A 129 41.16 -2.18 -19.36
C GLY A 129 40.44 -2.31 -18.01
N THR A 130 41.20 -2.58 -16.94
CA THR A 130 40.63 -2.88 -15.62
C THR A 130 40.50 -1.64 -14.73
N MET A 131 39.33 -1.48 -14.11
CA MET A 131 39.05 -0.57 -13.00
C MET A 131 38.85 -1.40 -11.71
N THR A 132 39.80 -1.33 -10.79
CA THR A 132 39.75 -1.97 -9.48
C THR A 132 39.33 -0.96 -8.41
N VAL A 133 38.21 -1.22 -7.73
CA VAL A 133 37.65 -0.34 -6.71
C VAL A 133 37.73 -1.01 -5.35
N ALA A 134 38.68 -0.59 -4.52
CA ALA A 134 38.83 -0.99 -3.12
C ALA A 134 38.53 0.16 -2.13
N GLY A 135 38.47 1.39 -2.62
CA GLY A 135 37.87 2.55 -1.96
C GLY A 135 36.48 2.88 -2.54
N LEU A 136 36.19 4.17 -2.72
CA LEU A 136 34.90 4.66 -3.23
C LEU A 136 34.99 5.18 -4.67
N TYR A 137 34.06 4.78 -5.54
CA TYR A 137 33.67 5.53 -6.73
C TYR A 137 32.22 5.97 -6.60
N LEU A 138 31.96 7.26 -6.78
CA LEU A 138 30.61 7.85 -6.79
C LEU A 138 30.42 8.61 -8.09
N TYR A 139 29.37 8.30 -8.84
CA TYR A 139 28.93 9.10 -9.97
C TYR A 139 27.72 9.95 -9.60
N ASP A 140 27.89 11.27 -9.51
CA ASP A 140 26.93 12.23 -8.94
C ASP A 140 26.35 13.23 -9.96
N ASN A 141 26.35 12.93 -11.27
CA ASN A 141 25.88 13.87 -12.30
C ASN A 141 24.45 14.36 -12.06
N GLN A 142 24.30 15.68 -11.89
CA GLN A 142 23.03 16.33 -11.56
C GLN A 142 22.19 16.70 -12.80
N TRP A 143 22.75 16.66 -14.01
CA TRP A 143 22.18 17.38 -15.17
C TRP A 143 21.89 16.52 -16.41
N LEU A 144 22.33 15.27 -16.45
CA LEU A 144 22.03 14.32 -17.52
C LEU A 144 21.80 12.93 -16.93
N SER A 145 20.71 12.26 -17.31
CA SER A 145 20.58 10.80 -17.15
C SER A 145 21.55 10.13 -18.11
N GLY A 146 22.59 9.51 -17.57
CA GLY A 146 23.70 8.91 -18.30
C GLY A 146 23.62 7.39 -18.29
N THR A 147 24.35 6.80 -19.24
CA THR A 147 24.53 5.36 -19.34
C THR A 147 26.00 5.04 -19.10
N HIS A 148 26.31 4.38 -18.00
CA HIS A 148 27.62 3.76 -17.81
C HIS A 148 27.70 2.52 -18.71
N ILE A 149 28.84 2.31 -19.36
CA ILE A 149 29.00 1.19 -20.29
C ILE A 149 30.34 0.52 -20.05
N ILE A 150 30.33 -0.80 -19.78
CA ILE A 150 31.54 -1.63 -19.77
C ILE A 150 31.62 -2.36 -21.11
N ASN A 151 32.46 -1.86 -22.02
CA ASN A 151 32.62 -2.41 -23.36
C ASN A 151 33.65 -3.56 -23.44
N SER A 152 33.73 -4.19 -24.61
CA SER A 152 34.62 -5.33 -24.88
C SER A 152 36.08 -5.06 -24.48
N GLY A 153 36.62 -5.94 -23.63
CA GLY A 153 37.97 -5.85 -23.04
C GLY A 153 38.06 -4.99 -21.78
N GLY A 154 37.01 -4.26 -21.42
CA GLY A 154 36.91 -3.52 -20.16
C GLY A 154 36.44 -4.41 -19.00
N SER A 155 36.94 -4.14 -17.79
CA SER A 155 36.55 -4.87 -16.58
C SER A 155 36.43 -3.94 -15.38
N MET A 156 35.33 -4.03 -14.62
CA MET A 156 35.17 -3.35 -13.33
C MET A 156 35.14 -4.39 -12.21
N ALA A 157 36.08 -4.29 -11.27
CA ALA A 157 36.26 -5.21 -10.15
C ALA A 157 36.16 -4.46 -8.82
N ILE A 158 35.02 -4.61 -8.13
CA ILE A 158 34.75 -4.03 -6.81
C ILE A 158 35.24 -5.05 -5.76
N THR A 159 36.20 -4.68 -4.92
CA THR A 159 36.72 -5.56 -3.86
C THR A 159 35.81 -5.54 -2.62
N SER A 160 36.06 -6.40 -1.64
CA SER A 160 35.25 -6.48 -0.41
C SER A 160 35.33 -5.27 0.52
N SER A 161 36.25 -4.32 0.29
CA SER A 161 36.25 -3.00 0.93
C SER A 161 35.73 -1.88 0.02
N GLY A 162 35.44 -2.19 -1.24
CA GLY A 162 35.06 -1.23 -2.26
C GLY A 162 33.60 -0.81 -2.22
N SER A 163 33.32 0.37 -2.76
CA SER A 163 31.98 0.89 -2.98
C SER A 163 31.87 1.59 -4.33
N VAL A 164 30.86 1.25 -5.12
CA VAL A 164 30.52 1.87 -6.41
C VAL A 164 29.06 2.32 -6.37
N PHE A 165 28.82 3.62 -6.54
CA PHE A 165 27.48 4.19 -6.64
C PHE A 165 27.33 4.82 -8.03
N ILE A 166 26.40 4.31 -8.83
CA ILE A 166 26.06 4.84 -10.16
C ILE A 166 24.75 5.61 -10.05
N GLY A 167 24.87 6.90 -9.79
CA GLY A 167 23.77 7.78 -9.39
C GLY A 167 23.89 8.23 -7.93
N GLN A 168 22.83 8.89 -7.46
CA GLN A 168 22.77 9.57 -6.18
C GLN A 168 22.92 8.63 -4.99
N TYR A 169 23.82 9.00 -4.07
CA TYR A 169 23.98 8.37 -2.76
C TYR A 169 22.74 8.57 -1.87
N LEU A 170 22.44 7.56 -1.06
CA LEU A 170 21.23 7.46 -0.22
C LEU A 170 20.94 8.72 0.62
N GLY A 171 19.68 9.16 0.61
CA GLY A 171 19.14 10.16 1.55
C GLY A 171 19.01 11.61 1.04
N ILE A 172 18.99 11.84 -0.28
CA ILE A 172 18.70 13.16 -0.88
C ILE A 172 17.69 12.97 -2.04
N PRO A 173 16.52 13.64 -2.04
CA PRO A 173 15.44 13.33 -2.99
C PRO A 173 15.54 14.13 -4.29
N SER A 174 16.48 13.81 -5.19
CA SER A 174 16.67 14.60 -6.43
C SER A 174 17.13 13.82 -7.68
N ILE A 175 16.25 12.97 -8.20
CA ILE A 175 16.11 12.64 -9.64
C ILE A 175 17.38 12.28 -10.45
N GLN A 176 18.44 11.74 -9.82
CA GLN A 176 19.58 11.18 -10.57
C GLN A 176 19.29 9.74 -10.96
N LYS A 177 19.07 9.54 -12.26
CA LYS A 177 18.63 8.26 -12.84
C LYS A 177 19.67 7.84 -13.89
N GLN A 178 20.37 6.74 -13.62
CA GLN A 178 21.62 6.36 -14.28
C GLN A 178 21.65 4.85 -14.54
N ASP A 179 21.93 4.46 -15.79
CA ASP A 179 22.05 3.06 -16.20
C ASP A 179 23.50 2.53 -16.03
N LEU A 180 23.64 1.21 -15.90
CA LEU A 180 24.87 0.47 -16.22
C LEU A 180 24.59 -0.63 -17.25
N ILE A 181 25.31 -0.60 -18.37
CA ILE A 181 25.26 -1.62 -19.43
C ILE A 181 26.60 -2.34 -19.51
N VAL A 182 26.60 -3.64 -19.24
CA VAL A 182 27.74 -4.52 -19.53
C VAL A 182 27.54 -5.09 -20.94
N ASN A 183 28.41 -4.68 -21.87
CA ASN A 183 28.36 -5.08 -23.28
C ASN A 183 29.19 -6.34 -23.55
N SER A 184 29.03 -6.92 -24.74
CA SER A 184 29.68 -8.18 -25.13
C SER A 184 31.21 -8.14 -24.97
N GLY A 185 31.76 -9.07 -24.20
CA GLY A 185 33.18 -9.13 -23.82
C GLY A 185 33.61 -8.12 -22.73
N GLY A 186 32.67 -7.39 -22.12
CA GLY A 186 32.87 -6.60 -20.90
C GLY A 186 32.60 -7.42 -19.64
N THR A 187 33.24 -7.06 -18.53
CA THR A 187 33.11 -7.77 -17.23
C THR A 187 32.78 -6.83 -16.07
N LEU A 188 31.82 -7.22 -15.24
CA LEU A 188 31.56 -6.65 -13.91
C LEU A 188 31.74 -7.75 -12.84
N SER A 189 32.49 -7.45 -11.78
CA SER A 189 32.69 -8.32 -10.62
C SER A 189 32.49 -7.53 -9.33
N ASN A 190 31.50 -7.91 -8.52
CA ASN A 190 31.22 -7.29 -7.22
C ASN A 190 31.53 -8.22 -6.03
N ALA A 191 32.45 -7.83 -5.15
CA ALA A 191 32.60 -8.38 -3.82
C ALA A 191 32.28 -7.38 -2.70
N GLY A 192 31.95 -6.12 -3.07
CA GLY A 192 31.75 -4.98 -2.19
C GLY A 192 30.34 -4.42 -2.25
N TYR A 193 30.22 -3.10 -2.07
CA TYR A 193 28.95 -2.38 -2.16
C TYR A 193 28.76 -1.80 -3.56
N PHE A 194 27.58 -1.99 -4.14
CA PHE A 194 27.28 -1.59 -5.51
C PHE A 194 25.85 -1.05 -5.64
N THR A 195 25.63 0.10 -6.28
CA THR A 195 24.28 0.60 -6.61
C THR A 195 24.18 1.15 -8.03
N VAL A 196 22.99 1.05 -8.62
CA VAL A 196 22.61 1.64 -9.93
C VAL A 196 21.20 2.23 -9.84
N ASN A 197 21.03 3.52 -10.14
CA ASN A 197 19.77 4.22 -9.86
C ASN A 197 18.65 4.04 -10.92
N ASP A 198 18.95 3.66 -12.16
CA ASP A 198 17.94 3.21 -13.15
C ASP A 198 18.14 1.71 -13.41
N CYS A 199 18.64 1.29 -14.59
CA CYS A 199 18.74 -0.13 -14.97
C CYS A 199 20.18 -0.69 -14.95
N LEU A 200 20.32 -1.97 -14.58
CA LEU A 200 21.48 -2.81 -14.89
C LEU A 200 21.15 -3.79 -16.01
N ILE A 201 21.90 -3.71 -17.11
CA ILE A 201 21.74 -4.50 -18.33
C ILE A 201 23.00 -5.35 -18.55
N VAL A 202 22.87 -6.67 -18.54
CA VAL A 202 23.94 -7.62 -18.89
C VAL A 202 23.63 -8.21 -20.26
N ASN A 203 24.32 -7.72 -21.30
CA ASN A 203 24.07 -8.13 -22.69
C ASN A 203 24.71 -9.48 -23.05
N SER A 204 24.32 -10.05 -24.19
CA SER A 204 24.84 -11.34 -24.66
C SER A 204 26.37 -11.29 -24.86
N GLY A 205 27.09 -12.26 -24.30
CA GLY A 205 28.54 -12.32 -24.22
C GLY A 205 29.19 -11.40 -23.19
N ALA A 206 28.42 -10.67 -22.38
CA ALA A 206 28.92 -9.94 -21.22
C ALA A 206 29.04 -10.86 -19.99
N THR A 207 29.88 -10.50 -19.02
CA THR A 207 29.99 -11.21 -17.74
C THR A 207 29.60 -10.31 -16.57
N PHE A 208 28.69 -10.76 -15.71
CA PHE A 208 28.45 -10.15 -14.39
C PHE A 208 28.54 -11.20 -13.29
N THR A 209 29.41 -10.97 -12.31
CA THR A 209 29.60 -11.85 -11.15
C THR A 209 29.45 -11.05 -9.85
N MET A 210 28.85 -11.65 -8.82
CA MET A 210 28.85 -11.10 -7.46
C MET A 210 29.11 -12.20 -6.43
N THR A 211 29.94 -11.92 -5.43
CA THR A 211 30.40 -12.94 -4.45
C THR A 211 30.23 -12.55 -2.98
N GLY A 212 29.77 -11.34 -2.68
CA GLY A 212 29.60 -10.89 -1.30
C GLY A 212 29.06 -9.46 -1.16
N ASN A 213 28.87 -9.06 0.09
CA ASN A 213 28.32 -7.77 0.52
C ASN A 213 26.96 -7.45 -0.11
N TYR A 214 26.86 -6.47 -1.02
CA TYR A 214 25.60 -5.78 -1.31
C TYR A 214 25.52 -5.26 -2.76
N ALA A 215 24.37 -5.43 -3.40
CA ALA A 215 24.02 -4.77 -4.66
C ALA A 215 22.57 -4.26 -4.63
N ALA A 216 22.30 -3.06 -5.15
CA ALA A 216 20.94 -2.53 -5.29
C ALA A 216 20.69 -1.83 -6.64
N ILE A 217 19.57 -2.16 -7.28
CA ILE A 217 19.15 -1.63 -8.58
C ILE A 217 17.80 -0.93 -8.41
N MET A 218 17.76 0.40 -8.57
CA MET A 218 16.63 1.23 -8.09
C MET A 218 15.50 1.44 -9.12
N GLY A 219 15.76 1.28 -10.42
CA GLY A 219 14.71 1.25 -11.46
C GLY A 219 13.92 2.56 -11.68
N TRP A 220 14.45 3.71 -11.23
CA TRP A 220 13.80 5.01 -11.35
C TRP A 220 13.84 5.51 -12.81
N GLU A 221 12.70 5.91 -13.41
CA GLU A 221 12.56 6.25 -14.83
C GLU A 221 13.33 7.51 -15.28
N GLY A 222 14.45 7.37 -16.00
CA GLY A 222 15.07 8.49 -16.70
C GLY A 222 14.17 9.11 -17.79
N ASP A 223 14.31 10.42 -18.03
CA ASP A 223 13.56 11.21 -19.04
C ASP A 223 13.76 10.78 -20.52
N TYR A 224 14.50 9.69 -20.75
CA TYR A 224 14.81 9.15 -22.07
C TYR A 224 13.79 8.08 -22.48
N ASN A 225 13.75 7.81 -23.79
CA ASN A 225 12.81 6.87 -24.40
C ASN A 225 13.25 5.41 -24.14
N SER A 226 13.20 5.00 -22.88
CA SER A 226 14.00 3.92 -22.29
C SER A 226 13.82 2.57 -22.98
N THR A 227 14.88 2.12 -23.67
CA THR A 227 14.96 0.81 -24.33
C THR A 227 15.25 -0.35 -23.36
N CYS A 228 15.34 -0.05 -22.06
CA CYS A 228 15.80 -0.95 -20.99
C CYS A 228 14.65 -1.88 -20.54
N PRO A 229 14.64 -3.18 -20.92
CA PRO A 229 13.46 -4.05 -20.78
C PRO A 229 13.10 -4.41 -19.34
N ALA A 230 14.01 -4.21 -18.39
CA ALA A 230 13.76 -4.32 -16.96
C ALA A 230 14.70 -3.44 -16.14
N SER A 231 14.42 -3.23 -14.84
CA SER A 231 15.38 -2.63 -13.90
C SER A 231 16.65 -3.49 -13.82
N PHE A 232 16.52 -4.80 -13.61
CA PHE A 232 17.61 -5.77 -13.78
C PHE A 232 17.33 -6.70 -14.96
N TYR A 233 18.20 -6.68 -15.98
CA TYR A 233 18.06 -7.47 -17.18
C TYR A 233 19.32 -8.29 -17.49
N VAL A 234 19.12 -9.57 -17.83
CA VAL A 234 20.17 -10.47 -18.31
C VAL A 234 19.73 -11.10 -19.63
N ALA A 235 20.47 -10.82 -20.71
CA ALA A 235 20.22 -11.41 -22.02
C ALA A 235 20.74 -12.85 -22.11
N SER A 236 20.07 -13.69 -22.90
CA SER A 236 20.59 -15.03 -23.23
C SER A 236 21.99 -14.95 -23.87
N GLY A 237 22.89 -15.84 -23.44
CA GLY A 237 24.31 -15.84 -23.78
C GLY A 237 25.17 -14.88 -22.95
N ALA A 238 24.61 -14.20 -21.94
CA ALA A 238 25.41 -13.61 -20.86
C ALA A 238 26.08 -14.69 -20.00
N ALA A 239 26.99 -14.30 -19.11
CA ALA A 239 27.69 -15.21 -18.21
C ALA A 239 27.82 -14.67 -16.79
N GLY A 240 27.96 -15.59 -15.83
CA GLY A 240 28.20 -15.29 -14.41
C GLY A 240 27.02 -15.66 -13.52
N GLY A 241 26.72 -14.82 -12.53
CA GLY A 241 25.74 -15.10 -11.48
C GLY A 241 26.12 -14.48 -10.14
N VAL A 242 25.33 -14.73 -9.11
CA VAL A 242 25.55 -14.23 -7.74
C VAL A 242 25.76 -15.41 -6.81
N SER A 243 26.85 -15.45 -6.03
CA SER A 243 27.16 -16.56 -5.11
C SER A 243 27.14 -16.17 -3.63
N GLY A 244 26.83 -14.92 -3.30
CA GLY A 244 26.85 -14.40 -1.94
C GLY A 244 26.53 -12.91 -1.86
N GLY A 245 26.04 -12.47 -0.70
CA GLY A 245 25.59 -11.10 -0.47
C GLY A 245 24.09 -10.90 -0.74
N GLU A 246 23.58 -9.71 -0.42
CA GLU A 246 22.18 -9.35 -0.68
C GLU A 246 22.07 -8.58 -2.00
N PHE A 247 21.15 -8.99 -2.86
CA PHE A 247 20.88 -8.41 -4.17
C PHE A 247 19.46 -7.85 -4.19
N PHE A 248 19.35 -6.52 -4.23
CA PHE A 248 18.09 -5.77 -4.14
C PHE A 248 17.67 -5.23 -5.51
N VAL A 249 16.40 -5.40 -5.88
CA VAL A 249 15.83 -4.80 -7.10
C VAL A 249 14.49 -4.13 -6.79
N GLN A 250 14.35 -2.87 -7.20
CA GLN A 250 13.13 -2.07 -7.07
C GLN A 250 12.25 -2.17 -8.33
N GLY A 251 10.94 -2.05 -8.12
CA GLY A 251 9.91 -2.05 -9.15
C GLY A 251 10.06 -0.87 -10.10
N LYS A 252 9.77 -1.09 -11.38
CA LYS A 252 9.92 -0.07 -12.42
C LYS A 252 8.69 0.82 -12.46
N GLU A 253 8.87 2.14 -12.37
CA GLU A 253 7.79 3.15 -12.43
C GLU A 253 6.94 3.02 -13.72
N LYS A 254 7.55 2.49 -14.78
CA LYS A 254 6.98 2.39 -16.14
C LYS A 254 6.14 1.14 -16.36
N THR A 255 4.84 1.33 -16.57
CA THR A 255 3.95 0.25 -17.06
C THR A 255 4.47 -0.39 -18.36
N GLY A 256 4.31 -1.71 -18.47
CA GLY A 256 4.73 -2.49 -19.65
C GLY A 256 6.18 -2.99 -19.64
N TYR A 257 6.94 -2.72 -18.57
CA TYR A 257 8.31 -3.21 -18.37
C TYR A 257 8.40 -4.08 -17.10
N HIS A 258 9.45 -4.89 -17.01
CA HIS A 258 9.70 -5.70 -15.83
C HIS A 258 10.56 -4.98 -14.77
N ALA A 259 10.48 -5.41 -13.51
CA ALA A 259 11.50 -5.13 -12.51
C ALA A 259 12.73 -6.03 -12.74
N VAL A 260 12.49 -7.31 -13.05
CA VAL A 260 13.52 -8.32 -13.31
C VAL A 260 13.17 -9.10 -14.58
N ASN A 261 14.12 -9.26 -15.50
CA ASN A 261 13.95 -10.08 -16.70
C ASN A 261 15.24 -10.84 -17.04
N ILE A 262 15.28 -12.13 -16.71
CA ILE A 262 16.45 -13.00 -16.88
C ILE A 262 16.16 -14.03 -17.97
N LEU A 263 16.84 -13.89 -19.10
CA LEU A 263 16.70 -14.73 -20.29
C LEU A 263 17.84 -15.74 -20.46
N GLU A 264 18.80 -15.78 -19.53
CA GLU A 264 19.91 -16.72 -19.54
C GLU A 264 19.68 -17.86 -18.52
N PRO A 265 19.48 -19.13 -18.96
CA PRO A 265 19.21 -20.27 -18.09
C PRO A 265 20.31 -20.64 -17.09
N THR A 266 21.51 -20.05 -17.18
CA THR A 266 22.66 -20.33 -16.29
C THR A 266 23.09 -19.15 -15.42
N PHE A 267 22.30 -18.07 -15.38
CA PHE A 267 22.58 -16.90 -14.53
C PHE A 267 21.96 -17.07 -13.13
N ASP A 268 22.61 -17.88 -12.29
CA ASP A 268 22.03 -18.32 -11.02
C ASP A 268 22.42 -17.44 -9.81
N PHE A 269 21.56 -17.43 -8.79
CA PHE A 269 21.77 -16.85 -7.47
C PHE A 269 21.92 -18.01 -6.46
N THR A 270 23.13 -18.22 -5.95
CA THR A 270 23.56 -19.45 -5.27
C THR A 270 24.43 -19.17 -4.02
N GLY A 271 25.00 -20.21 -3.42
CA GLY A 271 26.01 -20.08 -2.36
C GLY A 271 25.44 -19.54 -1.04
N THR A 272 25.55 -18.23 -0.82
CA THR A 272 24.92 -17.49 0.30
C THR A 272 24.17 -16.24 -0.15
N SER A 273 23.72 -16.17 -1.40
CA SER A 273 23.00 -15.01 -1.95
C SER A 273 21.54 -14.92 -1.47
N LYS A 274 21.06 -13.71 -1.19
CA LYS A 274 19.63 -13.42 -0.99
C LYS A 274 19.15 -12.43 -2.06
N PHE A 275 18.00 -12.70 -2.68
CA PHE A 275 17.38 -11.80 -3.67
C PHE A 275 16.14 -11.12 -3.07
N THR A 276 16.15 -9.80 -2.93
CA THR A 276 15.03 -9.04 -2.35
C THR A 276 14.40 -8.08 -3.37
N PHE A 277 13.09 -8.19 -3.56
CA PHE A 277 12.26 -7.17 -4.21
C PHE A 277 11.89 -6.11 -3.17
N PHE A 278 12.29 -4.85 -3.35
CA PHE A 278 12.13 -3.81 -2.32
C PHE A 278 11.66 -2.46 -2.89
N VAL A 279 11.03 -1.64 -2.04
CA VAL A 279 10.75 -0.23 -2.30
C VAL A 279 11.51 0.62 -1.29
N GLU A 280 12.16 1.70 -1.75
CA GLU A 280 12.78 2.68 -0.85
C GLU A 280 11.72 3.38 0.02
N PRO A 281 11.88 3.45 1.36
CA PRO A 281 10.86 4.02 2.26
C PRO A 281 10.60 5.53 2.11
N ASP A 282 11.35 6.25 1.27
CA ASP A 282 11.13 7.67 0.98
C ASP A 282 10.22 7.94 -0.23
N GLN A 283 9.82 6.89 -0.95
CA GLN A 283 8.96 7.01 -2.13
C GLN A 283 7.51 7.36 -1.76
N ALA A 284 6.86 8.16 -2.60
CA ALA A 284 5.46 8.52 -2.45
C ALA A 284 4.55 7.49 -3.14
N SER A 285 3.52 7.02 -2.43
CA SER A 285 2.48 6.16 -3.00
C SER A 285 1.71 6.87 -4.14
N PRO A 286 1.33 6.19 -5.24
CA PRO A 286 1.39 4.74 -5.47
C PRO A 286 2.80 4.22 -5.81
N TYR A 287 3.16 3.12 -5.19
CA TYR A 287 4.40 2.40 -5.49
C TYR A 287 4.29 1.64 -6.84
N PRO A 288 5.41 1.43 -7.56
CA PRO A 288 5.42 0.68 -8.80
C PRO A 288 5.09 -0.80 -8.58
N ASP A 289 4.22 -1.36 -9.41
CA ASP A 289 4.02 -2.81 -9.48
C ASP A 289 5.24 -3.49 -10.09
N PHE A 290 5.73 -4.52 -9.40
CA PHE A 290 6.89 -5.30 -9.80
C PHE A 290 6.40 -6.40 -10.73
N SER A 291 7.03 -6.56 -11.89
CA SER A 291 6.87 -7.78 -12.68
C SER A 291 8.21 -8.48 -12.90
N VAL A 292 8.20 -9.80 -12.75
CA VAL A 292 9.40 -10.63 -12.64
C VAL A 292 9.29 -11.72 -13.71
N ASN A 293 10.20 -11.72 -14.68
CA ASN A 293 10.27 -12.76 -15.71
C ASN A 293 11.59 -13.52 -15.62
N THR A 294 11.51 -14.85 -15.57
CA THR A 294 12.67 -15.74 -15.48
C THR A 294 12.52 -16.92 -16.44
N THR A 295 13.58 -17.25 -17.18
CA THR A 295 13.59 -18.42 -18.06
C THR A 295 13.83 -19.70 -17.27
N SER A 296 13.30 -20.83 -17.77
CA SER A 296 13.51 -22.14 -17.17
C SER A 296 15.00 -22.50 -17.15
N GLY A 297 15.53 -22.76 -15.96
CA GLY A 297 16.94 -23.03 -15.69
C GLY A 297 17.47 -22.17 -14.55
N VAL A 298 17.05 -20.90 -14.49
CA VAL A 298 17.51 -19.91 -13.49
C VAL A 298 17.17 -20.37 -12.07
N GLU A 299 18.20 -20.60 -11.27
CA GLU A 299 18.06 -20.96 -9.86
C GLU A 299 18.36 -19.77 -8.94
N PHE A 300 17.60 -19.66 -7.85
CA PHE A 300 17.83 -18.74 -6.74
C PHE A 300 18.11 -19.54 -5.47
N ARG A 301 18.68 -18.89 -4.45
CA ARG A 301 18.88 -19.47 -3.11
C ARG A 301 17.73 -19.06 -2.20
N ASP A 302 17.75 -17.81 -1.72
CA ASP A 302 16.70 -17.20 -0.91
C ASP A 302 16.03 -16.06 -1.68
N VAL A 303 14.71 -15.95 -1.57
CA VAL A 303 13.93 -14.87 -2.21
C VAL A 303 13.02 -14.19 -1.20
N GLU A 304 12.97 -12.86 -1.23
CA GLU A 304 12.16 -12.03 -0.34
C GLU A 304 11.39 -10.96 -1.12
N VAL A 305 10.09 -10.82 -0.84
CA VAL A 305 9.23 -9.75 -1.38
C VAL A 305 8.89 -8.78 -0.25
N ASN A 306 9.51 -7.59 -0.28
CA ASN A 306 9.38 -6.53 0.73
C ASN A 306 9.07 -5.18 0.05
N ASN A 307 7.97 -5.16 -0.70
CA ASN A 307 7.66 -4.10 -1.67
C ASN A 307 6.79 -2.96 -1.09
N GLN A 308 6.74 -2.83 0.23
CA GLN A 308 5.95 -1.82 0.97
C GLN A 308 4.44 -1.79 0.63
N GLY A 309 3.89 -2.83 0.00
CA GLY A 309 2.46 -2.97 -0.31
C GLY A 309 2.10 -2.86 -1.80
N ALA A 310 3.10 -2.75 -2.69
CA ALA A 310 2.90 -2.95 -4.13
C ALA A 310 2.50 -4.41 -4.46
N LEU A 311 2.16 -4.66 -5.73
CA LEU A 311 2.02 -6.03 -6.24
C LEU A 311 3.32 -6.49 -6.91
N THR A 312 3.81 -7.68 -6.55
CA THR A 312 4.84 -8.40 -7.31
C THR A 312 4.22 -9.56 -8.10
N THR A 313 4.26 -9.46 -9.43
CA THR A 313 3.72 -10.47 -10.36
C THR A 313 4.84 -11.30 -11.00
N PHE A 314 4.82 -12.61 -10.79
CA PHE A 314 5.82 -13.55 -11.30
C PHE A 314 5.37 -14.23 -12.60
N PHE A 315 6.26 -14.26 -13.58
CA PHE A 315 6.12 -14.81 -14.93
C PHE A 315 7.30 -15.74 -15.26
N GLY A 316 7.06 -16.70 -16.18
CA GLY A 316 8.07 -17.68 -16.58
C GLY A 316 8.28 -18.76 -15.51
N THR A 317 9.52 -19.22 -15.33
CA THR A 317 9.86 -20.32 -14.42
C THR A 317 10.96 -19.89 -13.45
N MET A 318 10.63 -19.87 -12.16
CA MET A 318 11.57 -19.61 -11.06
C MET A 318 11.78 -20.89 -10.23
N LYS A 319 13.02 -21.15 -9.84
CA LYS A 319 13.40 -22.18 -8.85
C LYS A 319 14.14 -21.51 -7.69
N VAL A 320 13.75 -21.83 -6.45
CA VAL A 320 14.33 -21.30 -5.22
C VAL A 320 14.82 -22.49 -4.39
N ASN A 321 16.12 -22.53 -4.11
CA ASN A 321 16.81 -23.68 -3.51
C ASN A 321 16.82 -23.67 -1.97
N ASN A 322 16.34 -22.60 -1.35
CA ASN A 322 16.09 -22.49 0.09
C ASN A 322 14.69 -21.84 0.28
N ASP A 323 14.61 -20.70 0.96
CA ASP A 323 13.35 -20.12 1.45
C ASP A 323 12.77 -19.01 0.55
N PHE A 324 11.44 -18.86 0.58
CA PHE A 324 10.71 -17.75 -0.04
C PHE A 324 9.88 -17.00 1.01
N THR A 325 10.10 -15.71 1.19
CA THR A 325 9.33 -14.87 2.14
C THR A 325 8.58 -13.74 1.45
N VAL A 326 7.33 -13.49 1.85
CA VAL A 326 6.59 -12.26 1.54
C VAL A 326 6.39 -11.48 2.84
N GLU A 327 7.07 -10.34 2.95
CA GLU A 327 6.96 -9.42 4.08
C GLU A 327 5.65 -8.65 4.04
N VAL A 328 5.11 -8.31 5.21
CA VAL A 328 3.98 -7.40 5.34
C VAL A 328 4.40 -5.96 4.95
N PRO A 329 3.60 -5.18 4.18
CA PRO A 329 2.24 -5.43 3.68
C PRO A 329 2.17 -5.93 2.22
N SER A 330 3.23 -6.59 1.72
CA SER A 330 3.45 -6.89 0.30
C SER A 330 2.44 -7.86 -0.30
N SER A 331 2.13 -7.68 -1.59
CA SER A 331 1.23 -8.56 -2.35
C SER A 331 1.97 -9.30 -3.46
N MET A 332 1.59 -10.56 -3.72
CA MET A 332 2.24 -11.46 -4.68
C MET A 332 1.24 -12.19 -5.59
N THR A 333 1.36 -12.04 -6.91
CA THR A 333 0.67 -12.89 -7.90
C THR A 333 1.67 -13.81 -8.59
N LEU A 334 1.36 -15.11 -8.71
CA LEU A 334 2.01 -16.02 -9.67
C LEU A 334 1.12 -16.12 -10.91
N ALA A 335 1.57 -15.57 -12.04
CA ALA A 335 0.75 -15.42 -13.23
C ALA A 335 0.39 -16.76 -13.89
N SER A 336 -0.68 -16.76 -14.72
CA SER A 336 -1.10 -18.00 -15.38
C SER A 336 -0.05 -18.49 -16.39
N GLY A 337 0.26 -19.79 -16.31
CA GLY A 337 1.35 -20.41 -17.07
C GLY A 337 2.76 -20.19 -16.49
N ALA A 338 2.90 -19.42 -15.40
CA ALA A 338 4.16 -19.33 -14.67
C ALA A 338 4.34 -20.51 -13.70
N THR A 339 5.58 -20.80 -13.31
CA THR A 339 5.93 -21.87 -12.37
C THR A 339 6.89 -21.35 -11.31
N LEU A 340 6.61 -21.61 -10.03
CA LEU A 340 7.49 -21.32 -8.91
C LEU A 340 7.71 -22.59 -8.08
N ASN A 341 8.95 -23.08 -8.06
CA ASN A 341 9.37 -24.22 -7.25
C ASN A 341 10.25 -23.72 -6.11
N ILE A 342 9.87 -23.98 -4.86
CA ILE A 342 10.61 -23.61 -3.65
C ILE A 342 11.04 -24.90 -2.96
N ALA A 343 12.31 -25.04 -2.61
CA ALA A 343 12.88 -26.30 -2.11
C ALA A 343 12.75 -26.47 -0.59
N ASN A 344 12.77 -25.37 0.17
CA ASN A 344 12.46 -25.36 1.60
C ASN A 344 11.14 -24.59 1.83
N ASP A 345 11.10 -23.60 2.72
CA ASP A 345 9.85 -23.06 3.27
C ASP A 345 9.33 -21.84 2.47
N MET A 346 8.01 -21.63 2.49
CA MET A 346 7.37 -20.43 1.93
C MET A 346 6.52 -19.73 3.00
N VAL A 347 6.88 -18.48 3.37
CA VAL A 347 6.22 -17.76 4.47
C VAL A 347 5.57 -16.46 4.01
N LEU A 348 4.24 -16.38 4.18
CA LEU A 348 3.45 -15.15 4.08
C LEU A 348 3.31 -14.52 5.47
N LYS A 349 3.86 -13.32 5.67
CA LYS A 349 3.91 -12.66 6.99
C LYS A 349 2.75 -11.71 7.26
N THR A 350 2.47 -11.46 8.54
CA THR A 350 1.48 -10.48 8.99
C THR A 350 2.03 -9.60 10.11
N ASN A 351 1.45 -8.42 10.27
CA ASN A 351 1.87 -7.52 11.33
C ASN A 351 1.18 -7.86 12.65
N ILE A 352 1.97 -8.18 13.67
CA ILE A 352 1.51 -8.54 15.03
C ILE A 352 1.26 -7.27 15.88
N ILE A 353 1.44 -6.07 15.32
CA ILE A 353 1.20 -4.78 16.00
C ILE A 353 -0.23 -4.27 15.71
N PRO A 354 -1.11 -4.11 16.73
CA PRO A 354 -2.55 -3.89 16.56
C PRO A 354 -2.96 -2.73 15.65
N GLN A 355 -2.20 -1.64 15.66
CA GLN A 355 -2.56 -0.38 14.98
C GLN A 355 -2.46 -0.44 13.45
N TYR A 356 -1.88 -1.51 12.88
CA TYR A 356 -1.61 -1.67 11.46
C TYR A 356 -1.86 -3.13 11.04
N ALA A 357 -3.13 -3.54 10.96
CA ALA A 357 -3.59 -4.88 10.60
C ALA A 357 -3.36 -5.23 9.10
N TYR A 358 -2.11 -5.13 8.66
CA TYR A 358 -1.67 -5.50 7.33
C TYR A 358 -1.23 -6.96 7.28
N TYR A 359 -1.37 -7.55 6.10
CA TYR A 359 -1.03 -8.95 5.85
C TYR A 359 -0.45 -9.14 4.45
N ALA A 360 0.51 -10.06 4.31
CA ALA A 360 0.95 -10.52 3.00
C ALA A 360 -0.16 -11.30 2.30
N THR A 361 -0.21 -11.26 0.96
CA THR A 361 -1.22 -12.03 0.19
C THR A 361 -0.64 -12.67 -1.06
N LEU A 362 -1.15 -13.86 -1.38
CA LEU A 362 -0.77 -14.67 -2.53
C LEU A 362 -1.99 -14.95 -3.43
N ILE A 363 -1.87 -14.67 -4.73
CA ILE A 363 -2.81 -15.13 -5.77
C ILE A 363 -2.04 -15.99 -6.77
N ASP A 364 -2.28 -17.29 -6.75
CA ASP A 364 -1.60 -18.27 -7.59
C ASP A 364 -2.50 -18.72 -8.76
N LEU A 365 -2.15 -18.28 -9.97
CA LEU A 365 -2.80 -18.64 -11.23
C LEU A 365 -1.93 -19.57 -12.10
N GLY A 366 -0.65 -19.71 -11.71
CA GLY A 366 0.36 -20.60 -12.32
C GLY A 366 0.45 -21.95 -11.60
N GLN A 367 1.67 -22.46 -11.45
CA GLN A 367 1.98 -23.68 -10.70
C GLN A 367 2.97 -23.36 -9.57
N LEU A 368 2.49 -23.41 -8.33
CA LEU A 368 3.31 -23.31 -7.13
C LEU A 368 3.66 -24.71 -6.64
N THR A 369 4.87 -24.89 -6.12
CA THR A 369 5.29 -26.10 -5.41
C THR A 369 6.29 -25.71 -4.32
N VAL A 370 6.04 -26.15 -3.08
CA VAL A 370 6.88 -25.89 -1.91
C VAL A 370 7.36 -27.25 -1.39
N GLY A 371 8.65 -27.36 -1.06
CA GLY A 371 9.29 -28.61 -0.64
C GLY A 371 9.36 -28.80 0.88
N GLY A 372 9.39 -27.69 1.63
CA GLY A 372 9.20 -27.62 3.08
C GLY A 372 7.80 -27.11 3.44
N ASP A 373 7.71 -26.32 4.52
CA ASP A 373 6.46 -25.80 5.03
C ASP A 373 5.98 -24.57 4.24
N ALA A 374 4.79 -24.65 3.66
CA ALA A 374 4.04 -23.49 3.15
C ALA A 374 3.19 -22.92 4.30
N GLN A 375 3.45 -21.65 4.67
CA GLN A 375 2.91 -21.03 5.87
C GLN A 375 2.28 -19.65 5.62
N LEU A 376 1.10 -19.42 6.19
CA LEU A 376 0.56 -18.08 6.40
C LEU A 376 0.52 -17.78 7.90
N GLN A 377 1.38 -16.86 8.32
CA GLN A 377 1.42 -16.32 9.68
C GLN A 377 0.20 -15.42 9.89
N TRP A 378 -0.67 -15.66 10.86
CA TRP A 378 -1.80 -14.78 11.18
C TRP A 378 -1.75 -14.31 12.64
N SER A 379 -2.25 -13.11 12.92
CA SER A 379 -2.16 -12.51 14.25
C SER A 379 -3.54 -12.47 14.93
N ILE A 380 -3.68 -13.18 16.04
CA ILE A 380 -4.91 -13.24 16.84
C ILE A 380 -4.80 -12.35 18.09
N GLN A 381 -5.83 -11.54 18.37
CA GLN A 381 -5.93 -10.72 19.57
C GLN A 381 -6.45 -11.54 20.76
N GLY A 382 -5.76 -11.48 21.89
CA GLY A 382 -6.20 -12.08 23.14
C GLY A 382 -7.47 -11.48 23.75
N LYS A 383 -8.17 -12.29 24.57
CA LYS A 383 -9.45 -11.97 25.26
C LYS A 383 -10.63 -11.60 24.34
N LEU A 384 -10.62 -12.04 23.09
CA LEU A 384 -11.73 -11.91 22.14
C LEU A 384 -11.97 -13.23 21.40
N TRP A 385 -13.20 -13.41 20.91
CA TRP A 385 -13.53 -14.42 19.90
C TRP A 385 -13.17 -13.87 18.52
N HIS A 386 -12.58 -14.72 17.69
CA HIS A 386 -12.30 -14.43 16.28
C HIS A 386 -12.98 -15.49 15.44
N LEU A 387 -13.61 -15.10 14.33
CA LEU A 387 -14.06 -16.08 13.32
C LEU A 387 -12.88 -16.42 12.41
N VAL A 388 -12.50 -17.69 12.38
CA VAL A 388 -11.28 -18.20 11.75
C VAL A 388 -11.61 -19.18 10.62
N SER A 389 -10.75 -19.31 9.62
CA SER A 389 -10.82 -20.32 8.56
C SER A 389 -9.41 -20.63 8.04
N SER A 390 -9.22 -21.78 7.38
CA SER A 390 -7.91 -22.20 6.90
C SER A 390 -7.60 -21.68 5.49
N PRO A 391 -6.51 -20.91 5.28
CA PRO A 391 -6.00 -20.53 3.95
C PRO A 391 -5.22 -21.67 3.26
N VAL A 392 -4.99 -22.79 3.96
CA VAL A 392 -4.25 -23.98 3.52
C VAL A 392 -5.10 -25.24 3.63
N ASN A 393 -4.67 -26.29 2.93
CA ASN A 393 -5.25 -27.63 2.99
C ASN A 393 -4.54 -28.51 4.04
N ASN A 394 -5.20 -29.59 4.47
CA ASN A 394 -4.71 -30.59 5.44
C ASN A 394 -4.42 -30.08 6.88
N GLU A 395 -4.72 -28.81 7.18
CA GLU A 395 -4.57 -28.23 8.52
C GLU A 395 -5.48 -28.92 9.57
N THR A 396 -5.06 -28.88 10.83
CA THR A 396 -5.79 -29.49 11.95
C THR A 396 -5.98 -28.53 13.11
N SER A 397 -6.93 -28.85 13.99
CA SER A 397 -7.17 -28.13 15.25
C SER A 397 -5.96 -28.06 16.20
N SER A 398 -4.87 -28.80 15.95
CA SER A 398 -3.60 -28.64 16.68
C SER A 398 -2.97 -27.24 16.53
N LEU A 399 -3.26 -26.52 15.44
CA LEU A 399 -2.92 -25.11 15.24
C LEU A 399 -3.41 -24.22 16.41
N PHE A 400 -4.57 -24.54 16.97
CA PHE A 400 -5.22 -23.80 18.06
C PHE A 400 -4.98 -24.44 19.44
N ASN A 401 -3.98 -25.33 19.58
CA ASN A 401 -3.67 -25.98 20.85
C ASN A 401 -3.28 -24.96 21.95
N GLY A 402 -4.05 -24.92 23.03
CA GLY A 402 -3.93 -23.92 24.09
C GLY A 402 -4.86 -22.70 23.92
N MET A 403 -5.69 -22.68 22.89
CA MET A 403 -6.81 -21.77 22.68
C MET A 403 -8.13 -22.55 22.83
N PHE A 404 -9.26 -21.84 22.96
CA PHE A 404 -10.57 -22.45 22.70
C PHE A 404 -10.85 -22.40 21.20
N LEU A 405 -11.46 -23.46 20.66
CA LEU A 405 -11.88 -23.57 19.27
C LEU A 405 -13.29 -24.18 19.22
N GLN A 406 -14.19 -23.61 18.42
CA GLN A 406 -15.58 -24.03 18.31
C GLN A 406 -16.05 -24.13 16.85
N GLU A 407 -16.83 -25.18 16.55
CA GLU A 407 -17.62 -25.31 15.31
C GLU A 407 -19.04 -24.76 15.53
N PHE A 408 -19.62 -24.15 14.48
CA PHE A 408 -21.02 -23.71 14.49
C PHE A 408 -21.89 -24.76 13.79
N SER A 409 -22.76 -25.44 14.53
CA SER A 409 -23.69 -26.41 13.93
C SER A 409 -24.85 -25.68 13.24
N GLU A 410 -24.78 -25.55 11.92
CA GLU A 410 -25.84 -24.97 11.07
C GLU A 410 -27.21 -25.63 11.28
N THR A 411 -27.20 -26.91 11.68
CA THR A 411 -28.42 -27.68 11.96
C THR A 411 -29.10 -27.24 13.25
N THR A 412 -28.37 -26.92 14.32
CA THR A 412 -28.98 -26.52 15.62
C THR A 412 -28.90 -25.03 15.91
N ASN A 413 -28.06 -24.29 15.17
CA ASN A 413 -27.64 -22.91 15.46
C ASN A 413 -26.96 -22.81 16.85
N GLN A 414 -26.06 -23.75 17.14
CA GLN A 414 -25.32 -23.82 18.40
C GLN A 414 -23.83 -24.06 18.16
N TRP A 415 -23.00 -23.45 19.01
CA TRP A 415 -21.55 -23.69 19.06
C TRP A 415 -21.22 -24.99 19.80
N THR A 416 -20.20 -25.71 19.35
CA THR A 416 -19.67 -26.93 19.99
C THR A 416 -18.15 -26.85 20.10
N ASP A 417 -17.59 -27.19 21.27
CA ASP A 417 -16.15 -27.14 21.52
C ASP A 417 -15.38 -28.24 20.77
N ILE A 418 -14.45 -27.85 19.89
CA ILE A 418 -13.48 -28.76 19.28
C ILE A 418 -12.40 -29.07 20.32
N THR A 419 -12.52 -30.22 20.96
CA THR A 419 -11.60 -30.69 22.02
C THR A 419 -10.54 -31.70 21.53
N SER A 420 -10.65 -32.14 20.27
CA SER A 420 -9.61 -32.91 19.59
C SER A 420 -8.55 -31.96 19.04
N ILE A 421 -7.26 -32.35 19.10
CA ILE A 421 -6.16 -31.67 18.37
C ILE A 421 -5.92 -32.25 16.97
N ASN A 422 -6.63 -33.32 16.59
CA ASN A 422 -6.49 -34.01 15.31
C ASN A 422 -7.76 -33.90 14.44
N GLN A 423 -8.61 -32.91 14.69
CA GLN A 423 -9.78 -32.65 13.83
C GLN A 423 -9.29 -31.86 12.61
N PRO A 424 -9.49 -32.34 11.37
CA PRO A 424 -9.18 -31.56 10.17
C PRO A 424 -10.00 -30.27 10.17
N LEU A 425 -9.37 -29.16 9.76
CA LEU A 425 -10.08 -27.91 9.47
C LEU A 425 -10.51 -27.95 8.00
N ASN A 426 -11.81 -28.01 7.75
CA ASN A 426 -12.35 -28.16 6.41
C ASN A 426 -12.17 -26.86 5.61
N VAL A 427 -11.70 -26.99 4.37
CA VAL A 427 -11.57 -25.84 3.46
C VAL A 427 -12.94 -25.19 3.24
N MET A 428 -12.99 -23.86 3.34
CA MET A 428 -14.20 -23.01 3.26
C MET A 428 -15.15 -23.08 4.49
N GLU A 429 -14.94 -23.98 5.45
CA GLU A 429 -15.64 -23.92 6.75
C GLU A 429 -15.03 -22.82 7.64
N GLY A 430 -15.87 -22.17 8.46
CA GLY A 430 -15.42 -21.25 9.49
C GLY A 430 -15.60 -21.82 10.90
N TYR A 431 -14.74 -21.39 11.82
CA TYR A 431 -14.75 -21.75 13.24
C TYR A 431 -14.67 -20.49 14.09
N ALA A 432 -14.92 -20.58 15.39
CA ALA A 432 -14.61 -19.51 16.35
C ALA A 432 -13.42 -19.89 17.24
N ALA A 433 -12.44 -19.02 17.38
CA ALA A 433 -11.27 -19.22 18.25
C ALA A 433 -11.16 -18.11 19.31
N TRP A 434 -10.80 -18.46 20.55
CA TRP A 434 -10.52 -17.51 21.63
C TRP A 434 -9.16 -17.81 22.26
N PHE A 435 -8.26 -16.81 22.24
CA PHE A 435 -6.98 -16.88 22.92
C PHE A 435 -7.09 -16.25 24.31
N ASP A 436 -7.02 -17.07 25.37
CA ASP A 436 -7.27 -16.61 26.75
C ASP A 436 -6.07 -15.91 27.42
N ASN A 437 -5.35 -15.08 26.66
CA ASN A 437 -4.21 -14.29 27.12
C ASN A 437 -4.48 -12.79 26.87
N ASP A 438 -3.74 -11.89 27.51
CA ASP A 438 -3.94 -10.43 27.38
C ASP A 438 -3.12 -9.81 26.22
N TRP A 439 -2.50 -10.65 25.39
CA TRP A 439 -1.48 -10.27 24.40
C TRP A 439 -1.83 -10.83 23.02
N TRP A 440 -1.29 -10.20 21.97
CA TRP A 440 -1.39 -10.66 20.60
C TRP A 440 -0.46 -11.87 20.36
N SER A 441 -0.90 -12.84 19.56
CA SER A 441 -0.08 -14.00 19.17
C SER A 441 -0.08 -14.20 17.66
N GLY A 442 1.10 -14.45 17.09
CA GLY A 442 1.20 -15.06 15.77
C GLY A 442 0.92 -16.55 15.85
N ILE A 443 0.05 -17.05 14.97
CA ILE A 443 -0.10 -18.48 14.63
C ILE A 443 0.33 -18.70 13.18
N TYR A 444 0.63 -19.93 12.77
CA TYR A 444 1.09 -20.25 11.40
C TYR A 444 0.24 -21.36 10.81
N PHE A 445 -0.72 -21.00 9.96
CA PHE A 445 -1.46 -21.98 9.16
C PHE A 445 -0.48 -22.65 8.21
N THR A 446 -0.30 -23.97 8.33
CA THR A 446 0.81 -24.70 7.68
C THR A 446 0.29 -25.85 6.82
N GLY A 447 0.51 -25.77 5.52
CA GLY A 447 0.05 -26.75 4.54
C GLY A 447 -0.05 -26.17 3.12
N ASP A 448 -0.45 -26.98 2.14
CA ASP A 448 -0.62 -26.54 0.75
C ASP A 448 -1.59 -25.36 0.67
N PHE A 449 -1.18 -24.22 0.11
CA PHE A 449 -2.08 -23.07 -0.08
C PHE A 449 -3.29 -23.45 -0.94
N ASN A 450 -4.49 -23.15 -0.45
CA ASN A 450 -5.72 -23.40 -1.19
C ASN A 450 -5.82 -22.49 -2.43
N THR A 451 -6.30 -23.06 -3.53
CA THR A 451 -6.42 -22.38 -4.82
C THR A 451 -7.48 -23.03 -5.71
N GLY A 452 -7.87 -22.38 -6.80
CA GLY A 452 -8.77 -22.92 -7.80
C GLY A 452 -10.25 -22.69 -7.45
N THR A 453 -11.05 -23.76 -7.43
CA THR A 453 -12.50 -23.71 -7.17
C THR A 453 -12.84 -24.46 -5.88
N VAL A 454 -13.62 -23.84 -5.01
CA VAL A 454 -13.96 -24.34 -3.67
C VAL A 454 -15.44 -24.11 -3.34
N GLY A 455 -15.99 -25.00 -2.51
CA GLY A 455 -17.44 -25.19 -2.34
C GLY A 455 -18.01 -26.28 -3.25
N SER A 456 -19.29 -26.63 -3.07
CA SER A 456 -19.99 -27.60 -3.94
C SER A 456 -21.50 -27.35 -3.98
N ASN A 457 -22.23 -27.98 -4.91
CA ASN A 457 -23.69 -27.80 -5.02
C ASN A 457 -24.41 -28.31 -3.77
N ASN A 458 -25.35 -27.52 -3.23
CA ASN A 458 -26.05 -27.82 -1.97
C ASN A 458 -25.10 -28.01 -0.77
N ASN A 459 -24.06 -27.18 -0.66
CA ASN A 459 -23.14 -27.18 0.48
C ASN A 459 -23.59 -26.35 1.68
N LEU A 460 -24.73 -25.65 1.61
CA LEU A 460 -25.23 -24.81 2.70
C LEU A 460 -26.59 -25.30 3.25
N THR A 461 -26.71 -25.29 4.56
CA THR A 461 -27.87 -25.74 5.32
C THR A 461 -28.91 -24.63 5.48
N LYS A 462 -30.14 -24.90 5.03
CA LYS A 462 -31.33 -24.14 5.43
C LYS A 462 -32.10 -24.89 6.52
N ASN A 463 -31.65 -24.76 7.77
CA ASN A 463 -32.46 -25.15 8.93
C ASN A 463 -32.71 -23.96 9.86
N ASN A 464 -33.90 -23.92 10.49
CA ASN A 464 -34.35 -22.80 11.33
C ASN A 464 -34.09 -21.44 10.65
N GLN A 465 -33.25 -20.59 11.24
CA GLN A 465 -32.88 -19.26 10.74
C GLN A 465 -32.05 -19.32 9.45
N GLY A 466 -31.32 -20.41 9.20
CA GLY A 466 -30.50 -20.61 8.00
C GLY A 466 -29.09 -20.00 8.09
N TRP A 467 -28.54 -19.82 9.28
CA TRP A 467 -27.16 -19.36 9.46
C TRP A 467 -26.16 -20.47 9.09
N ASN A 468 -25.13 -20.08 8.34
CA ASN A 468 -24.05 -20.95 7.90
C ASN A 468 -22.72 -20.21 8.17
N LEU A 469 -21.75 -20.87 8.81
CA LEU A 469 -20.45 -20.29 9.11
C LEU A 469 -19.43 -20.77 8.09
N VAL A 470 -19.21 -19.93 7.08
CA VAL A 470 -18.21 -20.16 6.04
C VAL A 470 -16.93 -19.37 6.37
N GLY A 471 -15.90 -19.52 5.55
CA GLY A 471 -14.71 -18.70 5.66
C GLY A 471 -14.06 -18.41 4.32
N ASN A 472 -13.12 -17.47 4.32
CA ASN A 472 -12.25 -17.25 3.19
C ASN A 472 -11.20 -18.39 3.14
N PRO A 473 -11.24 -19.26 2.12
CA PRO A 473 -10.36 -20.42 2.05
C PRO A 473 -8.96 -20.07 1.52
N TYR A 474 -8.69 -18.86 1.03
CA TYR A 474 -7.48 -18.54 0.27
C TYR A 474 -6.44 -17.72 1.06
N PRO A 475 -5.14 -17.76 0.69
CA PRO A 475 -4.09 -16.87 1.22
C PRO A 475 -4.14 -15.43 0.64
N SER A 476 -5.33 -14.95 0.29
CA SER A 476 -5.61 -13.63 -0.27
C SER A 476 -6.96 -13.15 0.23
N SER A 477 -7.24 -11.85 0.23
CA SER A 477 -8.60 -11.37 0.46
C SER A 477 -9.54 -11.88 -0.63
N ILE A 478 -10.83 -11.99 -0.33
CA ILE A 478 -11.88 -12.26 -1.32
C ILE A 478 -12.86 -11.10 -1.42
N ASP A 479 -13.36 -10.87 -2.63
CA ASP A 479 -14.30 -9.81 -2.96
C ASP A 479 -15.71 -10.39 -3.11
N TRP A 480 -16.59 -10.13 -2.14
CA TRP A 480 -17.97 -10.60 -2.13
C TRP A 480 -18.79 -10.08 -3.31
N GLU A 481 -18.45 -8.91 -3.83
CA GLU A 481 -19.08 -8.27 -5.00
C GLU A 481 -18.20 -8.38 -6.25
N ALA A 482 -17.41 -9.47 -6.35
CA ALA A 482 -16.70 -9.82 -7.58
C ALA A 482 -17.70 -10.11 -8.72
N THR A 483 -17.40 -9.59 -9.91
CA THR A 483 -18.27 -9.68 -11.09
C THR A 483 -18.30 -11.06 -11.76
N SER A 484 -17.39 -11.95 -11.37
CA SER A 484 -17.33 -13.36 -11.76
C SER A 484 -16.87 -14.23 -10.57
N GLY A 485 -16.68 -15.53 -10.80
CA GLY A 485 -16.20 -16.48 -9.79
C GLY A 485 -17.23 -17.01 -8.78
N TRP A 486 -18.26 -16.23 -8.45
CA TRP A 486 -19.30 -16.65 -7.50
C TRP A 486 -20.41 -17.48 -8.14
N THR A 487 -20.78 -18.59 -7.48
CA THR A 487 -22.12 -19.21 -7.60
C THR A 487 -22.82 -19.10 -6.25
N LYS A 488 -23.83 -18.23 -6.16
CA LYS A 488 -24.67 -18.01 -4.97
C LYS A 488 -26.11 -18.41 -5.32
N THR A 489 -26.68 -19.41 -4.64
CA THR A 489 -28.10 -19.81 -4.84
C THR A 489 -28.84 -19.93 -3.52
N ASN A 490 -30.05 -19.37 -3.44
CA ASN A 490 -30.91 -19.41 -2.25
C ASN A 490 -30.23 -18.87 -0.98
N LEU A 491 -29.49 -17.77 -1.15
CA LEU A 491 -28.81 -17.02 -0.10
C LEU A 491 -29.36 -15.59 -0.05
N ASN A 492 -29.37 -15.01 1.15
CA ASN A 492 -29.40 -13.57 1.31
C ASN A 492 -28.03 -12.98 0.96
N THR A 493 -28.02 -11.72 0.54
CA THR A 493 -26.86 -11.00 0.01
C THR A 493 -25.91 -10.49 1.10
N ALA A 494 -26.41 -10.29 2.31
CA ALA A 494 -25.65 -9.78 3.44
C ALA A 494 -24.64 -10.79 4.01
N ILE A 495 -23.48 -10.28 4.42
CA ILE A 495 -22.42 -11.01 5.15
C ILE A 495 -22.13 -10.35 6.49
N TYR A 496 -21.68 -11.16 7.45
CA TYR A 496 -21.45 -10.75 8.83
C TYR A 496 -20.12 -11.29 9.33
N LEU A 497 -19.23 -10.39 9.74
CA LEU A 497 -17.93 -10.69 10.31
C LEU A 497 -17.90 -10.26 11.78
N GLU A 498 -17.12 -10.97 12.60
CA GLU A 498 -16.73 -10.49 13.92
C GLU A 498 -15.87 -9.23 13.76
N ASN A 499 -16.08 -8.24 14.62
CA ASN A 499 -15.17 -7.10 14.77
C ASN A 499 -15.17 -6.59 16.22
N ASN A 500 -14.15 -7.00 17.00
CA ASN A 500 -13.82 -6.44 18.32
C ASN A 500 -14.98 -6.50 19.35
N GLY A 501 -15.71 -7.61 19.36
CA GLY A 501 -16.87 -7.87 20.21
C GLY A 501 -18.21 -7.41 19.64
N ASN A 502 -18.23 -6.81 18.44
CA ASN A 502 -19.44 -6.43 17.69
C ASN A 502 -19.46 -7.14 16.31
N TRP A 503 -20.50 -6.87 15.51
CA TRP A 503 -20.69 -7.44 14.18
C TRP A 503 -20.51 -6.40 13.07
N ALA A 504 -19.47 -6.59 12.27
CA ALA A 504 -19.25 -5.88 11.03
C ALA A 504 -20.14 -6.48 9.93
N THR A 505 -21.19 -5.75 9.56
CA THR A 505 -22.21 -6.23 8.60
C THR A 505 -22.08 -5.51 7.27
N TYR A 506 -22.16 -6.22 6.15
CA TYR A 506 -22.12 -5.64 4.81
C TYR A 506 -23.22 -6.19 3.92
N ASN A 507 -23.88 -5.32 3.14
CA ASN A 507 -24.75 -5.71 2.03
C ASN A 507 -24.75 -4.67 0.90
N GLY A 508 -24.37 -5.08 -0.31
CA GLY A 508 -24.73 -4.37 -1.55
C GLY A 508 -24.31 -2.90 -1.55
N GLY A 509 -23.04 -2.63 -1.24
CA GLY A 509 -22.43 -1.31 -1.23
C GLY A 509 -22.47 -0.54 0.11
N VAL A 510 -23.23 -0.97 1.12
CA VAL A 510 -23.19 -0.38 2.48
C VAL A 510 -22.77 -1.39 3.54
N GLY A 511 -22.22 -0.89 4.63
CA GLY A 511 -21.92 -1.68 5.82
C GLY A 511 -21.91 -0.86 7.11
N THR A 512 -22.08 -1.57 8.22
CA THR A 512 -22.03 -1.07 9.61
C THR A 512 -20.84 -1.66 10.35
N ASN A 513 -20.34 -0.95 11.36
CA ASN A 513 -19.27 -1.37 12.27
C ASN A 513 -17.99 -1.80 11.50
N GLY A 514 -17.66 -1.12 10.41
CA GLY A 514 -16.52 -1.45 9.53
C GLY A 514 -16.77 -2.55 8.49
N GLY A 515 -18.01 -3.04 8.34
CA GLY A 515 -18.38 -4.04 7.34
C GLY A 515 -18.03 -3.65 5.89
N SER A 516 -17.45 -4.59 5.15
CA SER A 516 -16.85 -4.39 3.83
C SER A 516 -17.17 -5.56 2.89
N ARG A 517 -17.13 -5.31 1.57
CA ARG A 517 -17.15 -6.36 0.52
C ARG A 517 -15.92 -7.28 0.56
N TYR A 518 -14.83 -6.85 1.20
CA TYR A 518 -13.57 -7.59 1.23
C TYR A 518 -13.44 -8.39 2.54
N ILE A 519 -13.38 -9.71 2.44
CA ILE A 519 -13.06 -10.61 3.56
C ILE A 519 -11.57 -10.92 3.51
N ALA A 520 -10.84 -10.70 4.62
CA ALA A 520 -9.41 -10.98 4.74
C ALA A 520 -9.10 -12.49 4.64
N PRO A 521 -7.86 -12.92 4.31
CA PRO A 521 -7.44 -14.31 4.52
C PRO A 521 -7.59 -14.69 5.99
N CYS A 522 -7.74 -15.99 6.27
CA CYS A 522 -7.96 -16.56 7.61
C CYS A 522 -9.28 -16.19 8.31
N HIS A 523 -10.11 -15.30 7.77
CA HIS A 523 -11.35 -14.88 8.42
C HIS A 523 -12.53 -15.81 8.08
N GLY A 524 -13.27 -16.21 9.12
CA GLY A 524 -14.62 -16.77 9.01
C GLY A 524 -15.68 -15.66 8.89
N PHE A 525 -16.80 -15.95 8.25
CA PHE A 525 -17.94 -15.04 8.11
C PHE A 525 -19.26 -15.80 7.98
N PHE A 526 -20.34 -15.23 8.52
CA PHE A 526 -21.66 -15.81 8.38
C PHE A 526 -22.32 -15.41 7.06
N VAL A 527 -22.99 -16.39 6.43
CA VAL A 527 -23.98 -16.19 5.37
C VAL A 527 -25.32 -16.78 5.80
N GLN A 528 -26.42 -16.31 5.21
CA GLN A 528 -27.75 -16.79 5.53
C GLN A 528 -28.43 -17.43 4.32
N ALA A 529 -28.67 -18.74 4.38
CA ALA A 529 -29.55 -19.43 3.45
C ALA A 529 -31.00 -18.96 3.64
N ASN A 530 -31.72 -18.70 2.55
CA ASN A 530 -33.14 -18.33 2.57
C ASN A 530 -34.07 -19.47 2.08
N ALA A 531 -33.59 -20.37 1.23
CA ALA A 531 -34.31 -21.59 0.81
C ALA A 531 -33.35 -22.79 0.66
N HIS A 532 -33.89 -23.97 0.36
CA HIS A 532 -33.14 -25.21 0.12
C HIS A 532 -33.43 -25.72 -1.31
N PRO A 533 -32.44 -26.23 -2.07
CA PRO A 533 -31.01 -26.32 -1.76
C PRO A 533 -30.29 -24.96 -1.76
N ALA A 534 -29.31 -24.75 -0.89
CA ALA A 534 -28.50 -23.53 -0.85
C ALA A 534 -27.04 -23.83 -1.24
N THR A 535 -26.43 -22.96 -2.04
CA THR A 535 -25.11 -23.20 -2.64
C THR A 535 -24.27 -21.94 -2.56
N LEU A 536 -23.02 -22.09 -2.12
CA LEU A 536 -21.96 -21.12 -2.27
C LEU A 536 -20.72 -21.83 -2.85
N ILE A 537 -20.31 -21.43 -4.05
CA ILE A 537 -19.07 -21.87 -4.71
C ILE A 537 -18.32 -20.61 -5.12
N MET A 538 -16.99 -20.63 -4.98
CA MET A 538 -16.09 -19.56 -5.42
C MET A 538 -14.92 -20.11 -6.24
N THR A 539 -14.43 -19.32 -7.20
CA THR A 539 -13.21 -19.60 -7.98
C THR A 539 -12.14 -18.52 -7.73
N ASN A 540 -10.91 -18.73 -8.23
CA ASN A 540 -9.83 -17.75 -8.17
C ASN A 540 -10.22 -16.33 -8.66
N ASP A 541 -11.24 -16.17 -9.50
CA ASP A 541 -11.81 -14.88 -9.93
C ASP A 541 -12.27 -13.98 -8.76
N VAL A 542 -12.62 -14.55 -7.59
CA VAL A 542 -13.07 -13.76 -6.42
C VAL A 542 -11.91 -13.22 -5.58
N ARG A 543 -10.66 -13.67 -5.84
CA ARG A 543 -9.48 -13.33 -5.04
C ARG A 543 -8.97 -11.93 -5.40
N VAL A 544 -8.64 -11.14 -4.38
CA VAL A 544 -8.06 -9.81 -4.52
C VAL A 544 -6.92 -9.60 -3.53
N HIS A 545 -5.94 -8.79 -3.92
CA HIS A 545 -4.93 -8.25 -3.01
C HIS A 545 -5.51 -7.12 -2.14
N ASN A 546 -4.73 -6.65 -1.16
CA ASN A 546 -5.11 -5.78 -0.04
C ASN A 546 -5.88 -4.49 -0.42
N LYS A 547 -7.20 -4.57 -0.60
CA LYS A 547 -8.05 -3.40 -0.83
C LYS A 547 -8.65 -2.90 0.49
N ALA A 548 -8.22 -1.71 0.91
CA ALA A 548 -8.85 -1.00 2.02
C ALA A 548 -10.30 -0.62 1.69
N ALA A 549 -11.15 -0.48 2.71
CA ALA A 549 -12.56 -0.13 2.56
C ALA A 549 -12.83 1.33 2.07
N TYR A 550 -11.78 2.11 1.82
CA TYR A 550 -11.88 3.55 1.48
C TYR A 550 -12.15 3.83 0.00
N PHE A 551 -13.26 3.32 -0.51
CA PHE A 551 -14.00 4.01 -1.56
C PHE A 551 -15.18 4.72 -0.91
N LYS A 552 -15.40 6.00 -1.25
CA LYS A 552 -16.70 6.62 -1.00
C LYS A 552 -17.69 5.88 -1.89
N ASN A 553 -18.72 5.29 -1.29
CA ASN A 553 -19.69 4.50 -2.04
C ASN A 553 -20.39 5.38 -3.09
N GLU A 554 -20.58 4.87 -4.31
CA GLU A 554 -21.37 5.54 -5.36
C GLU A 554 -22.88 5.46 -5.10
N LEU A 555 -23.28 5.00 -3.91
CA LEU A 555 -24.67 4.97 -3.45
C LEU A 555 -25.10 6.36 -2.98
N SER A 556 -26.27 6.80 -3.42
CA SER A 556 -26.98 7.94 -2.86
C SER A 556 -28.05 7.51 -1.87
N ASP A 557 -28.73 8.49 -1.25
CA ASP A 557 -29.99 8.29 -0.52
C ASP A 557 -29.90 7.28 0.65
N TYR A 558 -28.79 7.33 1.39
CA TYR A 558 -28.53 6.50 2.56
C TYR A 558 -28.04 7.31 3.77
N LEU A 559 -28.21 6.73 4.95
CA LEU A 559 -27.89 7.29 6.24
C LEU A 559 -27.19 6.23 7.10
N ARG A 560 -26.04 6.56 7.69
CA ARG A 560 -25.42 5.80 8.79
C ARG A 560 -25.67 6.52 10.11
N LEU A 561 -26.57 5.96 10.91
CA LEU A 561 -26.70 6.31 12.32
C LEU A 561 -25.65 5.56 13.13
N ARG A 562 -25.10 6.25 14.13
CA ARG A 562 -24.21 5.64 15.12
C ARG A 562 -24.67 6.04 16.52
N VAL A 563 -24.69 5.06 17.41
CA VAL A 563 -24.97 5.27 18.84
C VAL A 563 -23.72 4.96 19.63
N VAL A 564 -23.35 5.87 20.53
CA VAL A 564 -22.09 5.84 21.29
C VAL A 564 -22.40 5.98 22.78
N ALA A 565 -21.87 5.07 23.60
CA ALA A 565 -21.87 5.21 25.05
C ALA A 565 -20.91 6.35 25.45
N ILE A 566 -21.33 7.29 26.29
CA ILE A 566 -20.50 8.43 26.71
C ILE A 566 -20.10 8.36 28.17
N ASN A 567 -18.81 8.59 28.44
CA ASN A 567 -18.28 8.70 29.79
C ASN A 567 -17.60 10.07 29.97
N GLY A 568 -18.39 11.05 30.43
CA GLY A 568 -17.99 12.45 30.47
C GLY A 568 -17.88 13.04 29.07
N TYR A 569 -16.64 13.37 28.65
CA TYR A 569 -16.33 13.93 27.32
C TYR A 569 -15.70 12.91 26.36
N ASN A 570 -15.57 11.65 26.78
CA ASN A 570 -14.96 10.59 25.96
C ASN A 570 -16.05 9.73 25.31
N ASP A 571 -15.89 9.50 23.99
CA ASP A 571 -16.63 8.47 23.25
C ASP A 571 -16.14 7.09 23.69
N GLY A 572 -17.07 6.23 24.12
CA GLY A 572 -16.83 4.84 24.49
C GLY A 572 -17.24 3.86 23.38
N PRO A 573 -17.62 2.62 23.75
CA PRO A 573 -18.16 1.64 22.80
C PRO A 573 -19.33 2.18 21.98
N SER A 574 -19.41 1.77 20.73
CA SER A 574 -20.40 2.26 19.76
C SER A 574 -20.88 1.19 18.80
N ASP A 575 -22.06 1.42 18.25
CA ASP A 575 -22.70 0.53 17.29
C ASP A 575 -23.44 1.33 16.20
N GLU A 576 -23.56 0.75 15.02
CA GLU A 576 -24.08 1.41 13.82
C GLU A 576 -25.31 0.72 13.22
N LEU A 577 -26.14 1.55 12.56
CA LEU A 577 -27.29 1.17 11.76
C LEU A 577 -27.26 1.95 10.44
N VAL A 578 -27.47 1.27 9.32
CA VAL A 578 -27.70 1.92 8.02
C VAL A 578 -29.17 1.84 7.63
N ILE A 579 -29.72 2.97 7.16
CA ILE A 579 -31.01 3.04 6.46
C ILE A 579 -30.75 3.60 5.06
N ARG A 580 -31.34 3.01 4.02
CA ARG A 580 -31.21 3.48 2.63
C ARG A 580 -32.56 3.46 1.90
N ILE A 581 -32.71 4.33 0.90
CA ILE A 581 -33.83 4.26 -0.05
C ILE A 581 -33.36 3.50 -1.28
N HIS A 582 -34.12 2.49 -1.71
CA HIS A 582 -33.84 1.73 -2.93
C HIS A 582 -35.16 1.32 -3.61
N PRO A 583 -35.50 1.85 -4.80
CA PRO A 583 -36.82 1.66 -5.42
C PRO A 583 -37.25 0.20 -5.70
N ASP A 584 -36.30 -0.74 -5.81
CA ASP A 584 -36.61 -2.17 -5.98
C ASP A 584 -36.82 -2.94 -4.65
N ALA A 585 -36.63 -2.31 -3.49
CA ALA A 585 -36.74 -2.97 -2.17
C ALA A 585 -38.21 -3.05 -1.69
N THR A 586 -38.46 -3.71 -0.56
CA THR A 586 -39.81 -3.89 0.01
C THR A 586 -39.95 -3.35 1.43
N GLU A 587 -41.18 -3.06 1.87
CA GLU A 587 -41.46 -2.61 3.26
C GLU A 587 -41.19 -3.70 4.33
N GLY A 588 -41.25 -4.98 3.93
CA GLY A 588 -40.80 -6.11 4.75
C GLY A 588 -39.42 -6.58 4.31
N PHE A 589 -38.81 -7.49 5.10
CA PHE A 589 -37.43 -7.92 4.89
C PHE A 589 -37.13 -8.42 3.47
N ASP A 590 -36.27 -7.70 2.74
CA ASP A 590 -35.73 -8.10 1.45
C ASP A 590 -34.28 -8.56 1.60
N GLY A 591 -34.06 -9.88 1.52
CA GLY A 591 -32.74 -10.50 1.57
C GLY A 591 -31.75 -10.09 0.45
N LYS A 592 -32.16 -9.27 -0.53
CA LYS A 592 -31.30 -8.63 -1.54
C LYS A 592 -30.74 -7.27 -1.08
N PHE A 593 -31.38 -6.59 -0.13
CA PHE A 593 -31.02 -5.22 0.25
C PHE A 593 -30.88 -4.97 1.76
N ASP A 594 -31.49 -5.80 2.60
CA ASP A 594 -31.44 -5.73 4.06
C ASP A 594 -30.33 -6.60 4.66
N ALA A 595 -30.02 -6.36 5.93
CA ALA A 595 -29.24 -7.26 6.76
C ALA A 595 -29.80 -7.30 8.18
N HIS A 596 -29.95 -8.50 8.74
CA HIS A 596 -30.39 -8.68 10.13
C HIS A 596 -29.37 -8.11 11.12
N LYS A 597 -29.80 -7.82 12.34
CA LYS A 597 -28.94 -7.49 13.46
C LYS A 597 -28.47 -8.79 14.10
N LEU A 598 -27.21 -9.13 13.90
CA LEU A 598 -26.51 -9.98 14.86
C LEU A 598 -26.14 -9.10 16.06
N PHE A 599 -26.52 -9.54 17.26
CA PHE A 599 -26.30 -8.78 18.48
C PHE A 599 -24.87 -9.01 19.02
N ALA A 600 -24.23 -7.94 19.47
CA ALA A 600 -22.87 -7.99 20.03
C ALA A 600 -22.79 -8.96 21.23
N PRO A 601 -21.84 -9.92 21.26
CA PRO A 601 -21.56 -10.69 22.47
C PRO A 601 -20.97 -9.81 23.58
N ASN A 602 -20.25 -8.73 23.25
CA ASN A 602 -19.70 -7.80 24.23
C ASN A 602 -20.80 -6.91 24.84
N GLN A 603 -21.05 -7.10 26.14
CA GLN A 603 -22.08 -6.38 26.91
C GLN A 603 -21.69 -4.92 27.28
N GLU A 604 -20.52 -4.43 26.85
CA GLU A 604 -20.16 -3.01 26.92
C GLU A 604 -20.67 -2.20 25.71
N ILE A 605 -21.07 -2.88 24.62
CA ILE A 605 -21.45 -2.23 23.37
C ILE A 605 -22.97 -2.02 23.34
N PRO A 606 -23.49 -0.79 23.22
CA PRO A 606 -24.92 -0.55 23.00
C PRO A 606 -25.36 -1.14 21.65
N GLN A 607 -26.66 -1.32 21.43
CA GLN A 607 -27.19 -1.88 20.19
C GLN A 607 -28.24 -0.96 19.56
N VAL A 608 -28.09 -0.65 18.28
CA VAL A 608 -29.05 0.12 17.47
C VAL A 608 -29.44 -0.67 16.21
N TYR A 609 -30.74 -0.71 15.91
CA TYR A 609 -31.28 -1.51 14.81
C TYR A 609 -32.71 -1.06 14.42
N CYS A 610 -33.19 -1.38 13.20
CA CYS A 610 -34.59 -1.13 12.82
C CYS A 610 -35.51 -2.24 13.33
N SER A 611 -36.69 -1.84 13.84
CA SER A 611 -37.68 -2.74 14.43
C SER A 611 -38.37 -3.66 13.40
N GLY A 612 -39.07 -4.70 13.87
CA GLY A 612 -39.97 -5.55 13.06
C GLY A 612 -39.29 -6.79 12.45
N HIS A 613 -38.06 -6.66 11.99
CA HIS A 613 -37.23 -7.79 11.51
C HIS A 613 -35.80 -7.80 12.10
N ASP A 614 -35.58 -6.96 13.12
CA ASP A 614 -34.31 -6.67 13.77
C ASP A 614 -33.18 -6.47 12.75
N LEU A 615 -33.06 -5.27 12.17
CA LEU A 615 -32.15 -5.02 11.02
C LEU A 615 -30.99 -4.08 11.34
N ALA A 616 -29.78 -4.46 10.93
CA ALA A 616 -28.57 -3.62 10.93
C ALA A 616 -28.40 -2.79 9.65
N ILE A 617 -28.99 -3.25 8.55
CA ILE A 617 -29.12 -2.51 7.28
C ILE A 617 -30.59 -2.66 6.85
N ASN A 618 -31.27 -1.54 6.65
CA ASN A 618 -32.69 -1.47 6.24
C ASN A 618 -32.83 -0.68 4.93
N ALA A 619 -33.45 -1.27 3.92
CA ALA A 619 -33.62 -0.70 2.58
C ALA A 619 -35.10 -0.53 2.24
N LEU A 620 -35.54 0.72 2.11
CA LEU A 620 -36.94 1.08 1.97
C LEU A 620 -37.26 1.52 0.53
N PRO A 621 -38.45 1.21 -0.02
CA PRO A 621 -38.81 1.59 -1.39
C PRO A 621 -38.92 3.11 -1.57
N GLU A 622 -39.36 3.83 -0.53
CA GLU A 622 -39.46 5.29 -0.50
C GLU A 622 -39.27 5.85 0.92
N ILE A 623 -39.24 7.18 1.05
CA ILE A 623 -39.08 7.85 2.34
C ILE A 623 -40.34 7.67 3.20
N MET A 624 -40.17 7.01 4.36
CA MET A 624 -41.20 6.79 5.36
C MET A 624 -40.61 6.93 6.78
N PRO A 625 -41.44 7.12 7.83
CA PRO A 625 -40.98 7.06 9.21
C PRO A 625 -40.49 5.66 9.57
N VAL A 626 -39.35 5.57 10.26
CA VAL A 626 -38.73 4.29 10.64
C VAL A 626 -38.64 4.18 12.15
N MET A 627 -39.14 3.08 12.71
CA MET A 627 -38.96 2.78 14.14
C MET A 627 -37.57 2.18 14.35
N ILE A 628 -36.85 2.75 15.31
CA ILE A 628 -35.46 2.42 15.63
C ILE A 628 -35.43 1.90 17.06
N ASN A 629 -35.06 0.64 17.21
CA ASN A 629 -34.81 0.04 18.51
C ASN A 629 -33.43 0.44 19.03
N PHE A 630 -33.34 0.62 20.34
CA PHE A 630 -32.09 0.85 21.07
C PHE A 630 -32.06 0.02 22.35
N ARG A 631 -31.02 -0.80 22.51
CA ARG A 631 -30.72 -1.51 23.77
C ARG A 631 -29.40 -0.96 24.33
N PRO A 632 -29.39 -0.35 25.53
CA PRO A 632 -28.17 0.29 26.06
C PRO A 632 -27.11 -0.70 26.54
N ASN A 633 -27.50 -1.91 26.94
CA ASN A 633 -26.70 -2.95 27.61
C ASN A 633 -26.08 -2.56 28.97
N GLN A 634 -25.87 -1.27 29.25
CA GLN A 634 -25.50 -0.74 30.58
C GLN A 634 -26.33 0.52 30.90
N THR A 635 -26.58 0.81 32.18
CA THR A 635 -27.27 2.06 32.55
C THR A 635 -26.29 3.23 32.48
N GLY A 636 -26.60 4.25 31.68
CA GLY A 636 -25.69 5.38 31.46
C GLY A 636 -26.16 6.40 30.43
N GLY A 637 -25.26 7.32 30.09
CA GLY A 637 -25.46 8.35 29.08
C GLY A 637 -25.02 7.88 27.69
N TYR A 638 -25.74 8.34 26.67
CA TYR A 638 -25.55 7.98 25.27
C TYR A 638 -25.69 9.20 24.34
N LYS A 639 -25.18 9.07 23.12
CA LYS A 639 -25.49 9.96 22.00
C LYS A 639 -25.90 9.17 20.76
N ILE A 640 -26.91 9.66 20.03
CA ILE A 640 -27.17 9.25 18.63
C ILE A 640 -26.63 10.35 17.73
N GLN A 641 -25.87 9.98 16.71
CA GLN A 641 -25.30 10.89 15.72
C GLN A 641 -25.37 10.31 14.31
N ILE A 642 -25.16 11.18 13.32
CA ILE A 642 -24.98 10.81 11.92
C ILE A 642 -23.47 10.76 11.65
N ASP A 643 -22.95 9.59 11.29
CA ASP A 643 -21.55 9.43 10.87
C ASP A 643 -21.41 9.61 9.33
N ASP A 644 -22.48 9.36 8.56
CA ASP A 644 -22.48 9.43 7.09
C ASP A 644 -23.91 9.63 6.56
N CYS A 645 -24.10 10.40 5.48
CA CYS A 645 -25.42 10.75 4.94
C CYS A 645 -25.34 11.32 3.51
N ASP A 646 -26.19 10.83 2.61
CA ASP A 646 -26.51 11.46 1.33
C ASP A 646 -28.02 11.44 1.04
N GLY A 647 -28.50 12.34 0.17
CA GLY A 647 -29.90 12.42 -0.28
C GLY A 647 -30.89 13.10 0.69
N PHE A 648 -30.56 13.24 1.98
CA PHE A 648 -31.44 13.83 3.00
C PHE A 648 -31.01 15.25 3.41
N ALA A 649 -31.98 16.17 3.62
CA ALA A 649 -31.73 17.53 4.10
C ALA A 649 -32.09 17.75 5.58
N ASN A 650 -33.00 16.95 6.13
CA ASN A 650 -33.30 16.91 7.56
C ASN A 650 -33.54 15.45 7.97
N VAL A 651 -33.12 15.10 9.19
CA VAL A 651 -33.32 13.77 9.77
C VAL A 651 -33.77 13.98 11.21
N TYR A 652 -35.08 13.93 11.43
CA TYR A 652 -35.65 14.15 12.77
C TYR A 652 -35.68 12.84 13.55
N LEU A 653 -35.03 12.83 14.70
CA LEU A 653 -35.15 11.81 15.72
C LEU A 653 -36.22 12.25 16.72
N THR A 654 -37.24 11.42 16.91
CA THR A 654 -38.22 11.56 17.99
C THR A 654 -37.94 10.47 19.04
N ASP A 655 -37.69 10.89 20.28
CA ASP A 655 -37.53 10.00 21.43
C ASP A 655 -38.90 9.79 22.10
N ASN A 656 -39.50 8.62 21.91
CA ASN A 656 -40.81 8.26 22.47
C ASN A 656 -40.80 8.22 24.01
N PHE A 657 -39.64 8.02 24.64
CA PHE A 657 -39.51 7.93 26.10
C PHE A 657 -39.58 9.32 26.75
N THR A 658 -38.97 10.34 26.14
CA THR A 658 -38.95 11.72 26.66
C THR A 658 -39.96 12.65 25.99
N GLY A 659 -40.48 12.28 24.82
CA GLY A 659 -41.27 13.16 23.94
C GLY A 659 -40.45 14.24 23.23
N ALA A 660 -39.11 14.15 23.27
CA ALA A 660 -38.23 15.11 22.60
C ALA A 660 -38.15 14.83 21.10
N GLN A 661 -38.00 15.90 20.29
CA GLN A 661 -37.68 15.81 18.87
C GLN A 661 -36.42 16.65 18.57
N CYS A 662 -35.49 16.08 17.82
CA CYS A 662 -34.22 16.69 17.44
C CYS A 662 -33.96 16.50 15.95
N ASP A 663 -33.39 17.48 15.25
CA ASP A 663 -32.81 17.25 13.91
C ASP A 663 -31.35 16.84 14.10
N LEU A 664 -30.96 15.68 13.58
CA LEU A 664 -29.61 15.12 13.75
C LEU A 664 -28.58 15.71 12.77
N ILE A 665 -29.02 16.40 11.71
CA ILE A 665 -28.13 17.07 10.74
C ILE A 665 -27.24 18.14 11.38
N PRO A 666 -27.72 19.06 12.26
CA PRO A 666 -26.86 20.04 12.94
C PRO A 666 -26.01 19.47 14.08
N GLY A 667 -26.24 18.23 14.55
CA GLY A 667 -25.45 17.62 15.63
C GLY A 667 -26.12 16.46 16.36
N PRO A 668 -25.39 15.79 17.28
CA PRO A 668 -25.86 14.62 18.02
C PRO A 668 -27.01 14.95 19.00
N TYR A 669 -27.91 13.98 19.17
CA TYR A 669 -28.87 13.95 20.27
C TYR A 669 -28.29 13.20 21.46
N PHE A 670 -28.28 13.83 22.64
CA PHE A 670 -27.77 13.25 23.90
C PHE A 670 -28.93 12.84 24.82
N PHE A 671 -28.81 11.69 25.46
CA PHE A 671 -29.85 11.12 26.32
C PHE A 671 -29.27 10.13 27.35
N ASP A 672 -29.97 9.94 28.46
CA ASP A 672 -29.72 8.85 29.41
C ASP A 672 -30.64 7.66 29.11
N ALA A 673 -30.19 6.44 29.44
CA ALA A 673 -30.96 5.21 29.35
C ALA A 673 -30.60 4.20 30.46
N ASP A 674 -31.57 3.39 30.88
CA ASP A 674 -31.41 2.27 31.80
C ASP A 674 -31.62 0.92 31.09
N ILE A 675 -30.99 -0.15 31.59
CA ILE A 675 -31.16 -1.51 31.07
C ILE A 675 -32.60 -2.07 31.17
N SER A 676 -33.49 -1.39 31.89
CA SER A 676 -34.92 -1.72 31.99
C SER A 676 -35.85 -0.82 31.16
N ASP A 677 -35.31 0.14 30.39
CA ASP A 677 -36.09 0.94 29.45
C ASP A 677 -36.62 0.10 28.28
N PRO A 678 -37.80 0.43 27.69
CA PRO A 678 -38.28 -0.20 26.46
C PRO A 678 -37.35 0.06 25.28
N GLU A 679 -37.10 -0.97 24.48
CA GLU A 679 -36.18 -0.86 23.33
C GLU A 679 -36.77 -0.08 22.16
N ASP A 680 -38.10 0.00 22.02
CA ASP A 680 -38.85 0.69 20.94
C ASP A 680 -38.86 2.23 21.09
N ARG A 681 -37.71 2.78 21.47
CA ARG A 681 -37.54 4.14 21.97
C ARG A 681 -37.62 5.23 20.90
N PHE A 682 -37.17 4.99 19.67
CA PHE A 682 -36.94 6.07 18.71
C PHE A 682 -37.73 5.92 17.41
N ILE A 683 -38.12 7.05 16.82
CA ILE A 683 -38.67 7.14 15.46
C ILE A 683 -37.82 8.14 14.67
N LEU A 684 -37.45 7.76 13.45
CA LEU A 684 -36.72 8.61 12.51
C LEU A 684 -37.65 9.09 11.38
N GLU A 685 -37.68 10.39 11.12
CA GLU A 685 -38.44 11.01 10.03
C GLU A 685 -37.50 11.82 9.11
N PHE A 686 -37.47 11.48 7.82
CA PHE A 686 -36.59 12.14 6.84
C PHE A 686 -37.30 13.26 6.08
N LYS A 687 -36.54 14.25 5.62
CA LYS A 687 -36.93 15.10 4.48
C LYS A 687 -35.87 14.99 3.38
N ALA A 688 -36.30 14.66 2.17
CA ALA A 688 -35.45 14.62 0.98
C ALA A 688 -34.76 15.96 0.73
N ALA A 689 -33.57 15.93 0.10
CA ALA A 689 -32.78 17.10 -0.24
C ALA A 689 -33.42 17.95 -1.36
N GLY A 690 -34.45 18.72 -1.01
CA GLY A 690 -35.17 19.64 -1.90
C GLY A 690 -35.12 21.10 -1.45
N ILE A 691 -34.89 21.99 -2.42
CA ILE A 691 -34.93 23.46 -2.32
C ILE A 691 -33.74 24.09 -1.57
N ILE A 692 -32.80 24.62 -2.35
CA ILE A 692 -31.91 25.70 -1.88
C ILE A 692 -32.76 26.97 -1.78
N TYR A 693 -32.82 27.57 -0.58
CA TYR A 693 -33.46 28.87 -0.35
C TYR A 693 -32.42 29.99 -0.49
N PRO A 694 -32.41 30.80 -1.57
CA PRO A 694 -31.46 31.92 -1.69
C PRO A 694 -31.75 33.05 -0.69
N ASN A 695 -32.99 33.14 -0.18
CA ASN A 695 -33.51 34.29 0.56
C ASN A 695 -33.64 34.06 2.09
N GLY A 696 -32.83 33.15 2.65
CA GLY A 696 -32.64 32.98 4.10
C GLY A 696 -33.80 32.35 4.90
N PRO A 697 -33.62 32.13 6.21
CA PRO A 697 -34.62 31.47 7.06
C PRO A 697 -35.81 32.40 7.34
N GLY A 698 -36.94 32.14 6.67
CA GLY A 698 -38.22 32.81 6.91
C GLY A 698 -38.97 33.21 5.64
N HIS A 699 -38.30 33.33 4.49
CA HIS A 699 -38.95 33.67 3.23
C HIS A 699 -39.69 32.46 2.64
N LYS A 700 -41.02 32.51 2.57
CA LYS A 700 -41.82 31.51 1.84
C LYS A 700 -41.75 31.82 0.35
N ASN A 701 -40.91 31.09 -0.38
CA ASN A 701 -40.86 31.21 -1.84
C ASN A 701 -42.26 30.93 -2.45
N PRO A 702 -42.82 31.82 -3.28
CA PRO A 702 -44.14 31.66 -3.90
C PRO A 702 -44.18 30.61 -5.02
N ILE A 703 -43.03 30.14 -5.49
CA ILE A 703 -42.89 29.20 -6.60
C ILE A 703 -42.73 27.78 -6.06
N LYS A 704 -43.48 26.82 -6.63
CA LYS A 704 -43.29 25.38 -6.43
C LYS A 704 -43.06 24.69 -7.77
N ILE A 705 -42.16 23.70 -7.80
CA ILE A 705 -41.93 22.83 -8.96
C ILE A 705 -42.34 21.40 -8.56
N LEU A 706 -43.10 20.71 -9.42
CA LEU A 706 -43.55 19.33 -9.26
C LEU A 706 -43.36 18.57 -10.57
N SER A 707 -42.57 17.50 -10.58
CA SER A 707 -42.37 16.63 -11.75
C SER A 707 -43.23 15.36 -11.66
N GLN A 708 -43.94 15.02 -12.74
CA GLN A 708 -44.71 13.79 -12.88
C GLN A 708 -44.48 13.20 -14.28
N GLY A 709 -43.78 12.06 -14.36
CA GLY A 709 -43.36 11.46 -15.63
C GLY A 709 -42.51 12.44 -16.45
N SER A 710 -42.92 12.71 -17.69
CA SER A 710 -42.28 13.69 -18.58
C SER A 710 -42.72 15.14 -18.37
N GLN A 711 -43.68 15.42 -17.48
CA GLN A 711 -44.20 16.77 -17.28
C GLN A 711 -43.67 17.42 -15.99
N VAL A 712 -43.13 18.62 -16.13
CA VAL A 712 -42.80 19.55 -15.04
C VAL A 712 -43.93 20.54 -14.91
N ASN A 713 -44.56 20.60 -13.74
CA ASN A 713 -45.58 21.58 -13.39
C ASN A 713 -44.96 22.62 -12.43
N ILE A 714 -45.15 23.90 -12.73
CA ILE A 714 -44.69 25.03 -11.93
C ILE A 714 -45.92 25.79 -11.42
N ILE A 715 -46.03 25.95 -10.10
CA ILE A 715 -47.20 26.52 -9.42
C ILE A 715 -46.79 27.81 -8.71
N LEU A 716 -47.53 28.89 -8.94
CA LEU A 716 -47.45 30.13 -8.18
C LEU A 716 -48.56 30.18 -7.11
N THR A 717 -48.24 30.65 -5.90
CA THR A 717 -49.24 30.87 -4.86
C THR A 717 -50.21 32.00 -5.23
N ASP A 718 -51.45 31.93 -4.75
CA ASP A 718 -52.47 32.97 -4.97
C ASP A 718 -52.02 34.34 -4.44
N GLU A 719 -51.20 34.35 -3.39
CA GLU A 719 -50.56 35.54 -2.82
C GLU A 719 -49.58 36.21 -3.80
N ALA A 720 -48.81 35.43 -4.57
CA ALA A 720 -47.86 35.95 -5.57
C ALA A 720 -48.56 36.62 -6.77
N LEU A 721 -49.77 36.15 -7.08
CA LEU A 721 -50.63 36.65 -8.15
C LEU A 721 -51.46 37.87 -7.70
N GLY A 722 -51.77 37.97 -6.41
CA GLY A 722 -52.53 39.10 -5.83
C GLY A 722 -51.81 40.45 -5.94
N TYR A 723 -50.47 40.44 -5.97
CA TYR A 723 -49.65 41.62 -6.29
C TYR A 723 -49.51 41.76 -7.81
N GLY A 724 -50.53 42.36 -8.43
CA GLY A 724 -50.63 42.55 -9.88
C GLY A 724 -49.41 43.27 -10.47
N GLY A 725 -48.63 42.54 -11.26
CA GLY A 725 -47.48 43.02 -12.01
C GLY A 725 -47.20 42.11 -13.19
N ASP A 726 -46.84 42.71 -14.32
CA ASP A 726 -46.84 42.08 -15.65
C ASP A 726 -45.59 41.23 -15.96
N GLU A 727 -44.85 40.82 -14.93
CA GLU A 727 -43.62 40.03 -15.08
C GLU A 727 -43.94 38.56 -15.36
N ASN A 728 -43.22 37.96 -16.33
CA ASN A 728 -43.34 36.56 -16.66
C ASN A 728 -42.58 35.68 -15.66
N LEU A 729 -43.11 34.49 -15.39
CA LEU A 729 -42.41 33.38 -14.74
C LEU A 729 -41.41 32.79 -15.75
N LEU A 730 -40.12 32.98 -15.54
CA LEU A 730 -39.06 32.35 -16.33
C LEU A 730 -38.79 30.94 -15.80
N VAL A 731 -38.69 29.95 -16.67
CA VAL A 731 -38.31 28.58 -16.32
C VAL A 731 -37.21 28.09 -17.26
N ARG A 732 -36.08 27.70 -16.68
CA ARG A 732 -34.89 27.15 -17.36
C ARG A 732 -34.70 25.70 -16.94
N VAL A 733 -34.68 24.79 -17.91
CA VAL A 733 -34.35 23.38 -17.73
C VAL A 733 -32.99 23.14 -18.38
N CYS A 734 -32.00 22.71 -17.61
CA CYS A 734 -30.72 22.22 -18.13
C CYS A 734 -30.45 20.77 -17.72
N ASP A 735 -29.59 20.09 -18.48
CA ASP A 735 -29.11 18.75 -18.11
C ASP A 735 -28.01 18.81 -17.03
N ILE A 736 -27.57 17.65 -16.56
CA ILE A 736 -26.51 17.55 -15.54
C ILE A 736 -25.13 18.05 -16.01
N LEU A 737 -24.94 18.31 -17.31
CA LEU A 737 -23.75 18.96 -17.88
C LEU A 737 -23.92 20.48 -18.02
N GLY A 738 -25.02 21.04 -17.51
CA GLY A 738 -25.33 22.47 -17.54
C GLY A 738 -25.82 22.98 -18.91
N ARG A 739 -26.09 22.11 -19.87
CA ARG A 739 -26.58 22.48 -21.21
C ARG A 739 -28.09 22.74 -21.17
N ASP A 740 -28.54 23.81 -21.80
CA ASP A 740 -29.96 24.16 -21.83
C ASP A 740 -30.77 23.21 -22.72
N VAL A 741 -31.86 22.71 -22.14
CA VAL A 741 -32.79 21.72 -22.72
C VAL A 741 -34.11 22.40 -23.08
N ALA A 742 -34.59 23.31 -22.22
CA ALA A 742 -35.71 24.20 -22.48
C ALA A 742 -35.53 25.52 -21.72
N ILE A 743 -35.93 26.64 -22.31
CA ILE A 743 -36.10 27.92 -21.61
C ILE A 743 -37.42 28.51 -22.07
N GLU A 744 -38.36 28.67 -21.14
CA GLU A 744 -39.71 29.17 -21.40
C GLU A 744 -40.06 30.33 -20.45
N ALA A 745 -40.96 31.20 -20.89
CA ALA A 745 -41.46 32.33 -20.12
C ALA A 745 -42.99 32.31 -20.15
N PHE A 746 -43.60 32.09 -18.98
CA PHE A 746 -45.05 32.02 -18.82
C PHE A 746 -45.61 33.33 -18.30
N PRO A 747 -46.85 33.73 -18.69
CA PRO A 747 -47.54 34.82 -18.02
C PRO A 747 -47.73 34.52 -16.52
N PRO A 748 -47.92 35.53 -15.66
CA PRO A 748 -48.16 35.32 -14.22
C PRO A 748 -49.51 34.60 -13.99
N GLN A 749 -49.46 33.27 -13.93
CA GLN A 749 -50.62 32.39 -13.80
C GLN A 749 -50.36 31.28 -12.78
N LYS A 750 -51.44 30.74 -12.20
CA LYS A 750 -51.35 29.79 -11.07
C LYS A 750 -50.61 28.49 -11.39
N ASN A 751 -50.81 27.93 -12.59
CA ASN A 751 -50.17 26.70 -13.04
C ASN A 751 -49.57 26.92 -14.43
N SER A 752 -48.30 26.55 -14.61
CA SER A 752 -47.61 26.49 -15.90
C SER A 752 -46.92 25.12 -16.03
N SER A 753 -46.63 24.65 -17.24
CA SER A 753 -45.98 23.34 -17.41
C SER A 753 -45.08 23.23 -18.64
N ILE A 754 -44.00 22.45 -18.49
CA ILE A 754 -43.03 22.11 -19.53
C ILE A 754 -43.02 20.58 -19.67
N THR A 755 -42.91 20.08 -20.90
CA THR A 755 -42.74 18.63 -21.17
C THR A 755 -41.29 18.34 -21.60
N ILE A 756 -40.59 17.52 -20.82
CA ILE A 756 -39.23 17.07 -21.11
C ILE A 756 -39.31 15.71 -21.82
N ASN A 757 -39.01 15.69 -23.12
CA ASN A 757 -39.24 14.53 -23.99
C ASN A 757 -38.12 13.45 -23.94
N SER A 758 -37.13 13.61 -23.07
CA SER A 758 -35.99 12.71 -22.92
C SER A 758 -35.79 12.29 -21.46
N LYS A 759 -35.55 11.00 -21.22
CA LYS A 759 -35.25 10.46 -19.88
C LYS A 759 -33.88 10.95 -19.39
N GLY A 760 -33.75 11.18 -18.09
CA GLY A 760 -32.48 11.62 -17.49
C GLY A 760 -32.66 12.52 -16.27
N VAL A 761 -31.54 13.03 -15.74
CA VAL A 761 -31.51 13.96 -14.62
C VAL A 761 -31.35 15.40 -15.12
N TYR A 762 -32.23 16.28 -14.66
CA TYR A 762 -32.31 17.68 -15.08
C TYR A 762 -32.29 18.61 -13.86
N ILE A 763 -31.76 19.81 -14.08
CA ILE A 763 -31.79 20.92 -13.13
C ILE A 763 -32.80 21.94 -13.66
N ILE A 764 -33.89 22.12 -12.93
CA ILE A 764 -34.97 23.04 -13.28
C ILE A 764 -34.87 24.26 -12.37
N THR A 765 -34.69 25.43 -12.96
CA THR A 765 -34.67 26.72 -12.27
C THR A 765 -35.87 27.54 -12.70
N ALA A 766 -36.73 27.92 -11.75
CA ALA A 766 -37.84 28.84 -11.98
C ALA A 766 -37.60 30.15 -11.23
N GLU A 767 -37.92 31.27 -11.86
CA GLU A 767 -37.62 32.62 -11.41
C GLU A 767 -38.79 33.56 -11.71
N TYR A 768 -39.26 34.29 -10.69
CA TYR A 768 -40.41 35.18 -10.78
C TYR A 768 -40.21 36.35 -9.80
N LYS A 769 -40.20 37.58 -10.32
CA LYS A 769 -39.86 38.80 -9.56
C LYS A 769 -38.47 38.66 -8.91
N GLN A 770 -38.40 38.61 -7.58
CA GLN A 770 -37.15 38.46 -6.81
C GLN A 770 -36.97 37.04 -6.24
N ASP A 771 -37.93 36.15 -6.47
CA ASP A 771 -37.88 34.77 -5.99
C ASP A 771 -37.37 33.82 -7.06
N LYS A 772 -36.51 32.89 -6.61
CA LYS A 772 -35.86 31.90 -7.46
C LYS A 772 -35.79 30.57 -6.73
N ILE A 773 -36.13 29.50 -7.44
CA ILE A 773 -36.10 28.13 -6.93
C ILE A 773 -35.40 27.24 -7.96
N THR A 774 -34.48 26.39 -7.50
CA THR A 774 -33.79 25.40 -8.32
C THR A 774 -33.99 24.01 -7.73
N VAL A 775 -34.41 23.06 -8.57
CA VAL A 775 -34.73 21.67 -8.21
C VAL A 775 -34.02 20.73 -9.18
N LYS A 776 -33.24 19.78 -8.66
CA LYS A 776 -32.76 18.59 -9.39
C LYS A 776 -33.93 17.59 -9.45
N THR A 777 -34.26 17.07 -10.62
CA THR A 777 -35.26 16.00 -10.76
C THR A 777 -34.86 14.97 -11.81
N GLN A 778 -35.48 13.80 -11.76
CA GLN A 778 -35.32 12.72 -12.72
C GLN A 778 -36.61 12.56 -13.54
N ILE A 779 -36.45 12.50 -14.86
CA ILE A 779 -37.52 12.29 -15.84
C ILE A 779 -37.44 10.85 -16.34
N PHE A 780 -38.58 10.16 -16.28
CA PHE A 780 -38.72 8.70 -16.44
C PHE A 780 -39.40 8.29 -17.75
#